data_AF-A0A937NB01-F1
#
_entry.id   AF-A0A937NB01-F1
#
_cell.length_a   1.000
_cell.length_b   1.000
_cell.length_c   1.000
_cell.angle_alpha   90.00
_cell.angle_beta   90.00
_cell.angle_gamma   90.00
#
_symmetry.space_group_name_H-M   'P 1'
#
loop_
_entity.id
_entity.type
_entity.pdbx_description
1 polymer ?
#
loop_
_entity_poly.entity_id
_entity_poly.type
_entity_poly.pdbx_seq_one_letter_code
_entity_poly.pdbx_strand_id
1 'polypeptide(L)'
;MQLARRLPFFLLWLLSAAIHPSLGVSQESLSSKLGLTRTAGSLPVWEQPDDRSLSELGRTVRHLQRSVLIVGCPSQGHGTAFVISREHRLLATNAHVADILHHAKKLTAVVNGETASFEVQKVWYHPGVVRYLGDSRSMIGRTQSPDLGSVCPLGPDVAVLQLATDGDDLPPAFDLATPDELKDLFAQPVGMLGFPGHDSSFPKPNEMPGATFHQGVISRTTDFQGMNAADDTRLQLIQHTAAGWGGFSGSPIFLPNGHVVALHNMGRNVTDRGATQRISHGVRIDCLWELLVYHQLDRLLTVPVPAETLNVERFDEPDPTWDKFVKVVQLIYESEMLRKQQKFAEAGQKCKEAQELAPDFLWIDCARMQIHTDYVASYVDRLSHQVIEEQLGHALKHAGAYAQKAPSDPRGVILYAHAYSNYAAAEYRLNQNDQALIAKRREAIELLTKVLQTPSLGDVLRAETLNYRAFSRMAIADVDGAFADYAEAIRLDPTVALFYTNRAQLYEHLGRNREARADLRRAQQLQQQATAEPVERGPTRGSTWVPFVSDEGRYRIEFPGTPKSSVNRKNTTLSYLTAYTDPQDEMQYLVNYTDLSADVMALNWPADRMLDKLRDNLLDDTMHLEREDDVRLGTHAGRELSIRLTSGERLQMRQYVVKDRFYQVAVGASAQRFAAERANVSRFLNSFTLSTRREPVTSSPRSDLYRFESGDGRFEASFPVRPRQQNSREGAYNRHHVQVHDEYDHVTMAMDYIDLDAAQQRQHATTEGRLALLRNEAVSNGRVVGEGPLEYRGTVVTELRVARPDGYEMVARLSVDGARVYRWFVEGPADAMRRKEQEAKRFLDSVVLHSGQPGDAISSVTPTPTSDPRTDPPPPSDDPPADPPPPVDDPFADPKDPVEMPTSPPAETPPEASQDWRKFTSYRGGFRAQFPGQPEASTKKGEFYDHQVHMAFDTERSMAFIVSYADFNEELLAKHPTSQKRLDFVRDRVVDDDRLRMERNMRLAGHRGRDLEIERPDDGVCFARLFIVEDRLYQIVVVGPDEDL
;
A
#
# COMPACT_ATOMS: atom_id res chain seq x y z
N MET A 1 -8.09 -13.53 -18.22
CA MET A 1 -8.31 -12.53 -17.13
C MET A 1 -7.29 -12.57 -16.00
N GLN A 2 -6.94 -13.71 -15.37
CA GLN A 2 -5.75 -13.73 -14.49
C GLN A 2 -4.42 -13.64 -15.28
N LEU A 3 -4.37 -14.11 -16.54
CA LEU A 3 -3.21 -13.88 -17.43
C LEU A 3 -3.01 -12.39 -17.77
N ALA A 4 -4.09 -11.66 -18.08
CA ALA A 4 -4.10 -10.21 -18.30
C ALA A 4 -3.48 -9.38 -17.15
N ARG A 5 -3.46 -9.93 -15.92
CA ARG A 5 -2.96 -9.27 -14.71
C ARG A 5 -1.47 -9.51 -14.41
N ARG A 6 -0.84 -10.54 -14.98
CA ARG A 6 0.60 -10.84 -14.75
C ARG A 6 1.52 -10.25 -15.81
N LEU A 7 1.05 -10.19 -17.05
CA LEU A 7 1.77 -9.58 -18.17
C LEU A 7 2.21 -8.11 -17.92
N PRO A 8 1.42 -7.23 -17.24
CA PRO A 8 1.80 -5.83 -17.01
C PRO A 8 2.98 -5.70 -16.04
N PHE A 9 2.98 -6.47 -14.96
CA PHE A 9 4.07 -6.47 -13.98
C PHE A 9 5.37 -7.03 -14.56
N PHE A 10 5.28 -8.03 -15.45
CA PHE A 10 6.44 -8.65 -16.09
C PHE A 10 7.08 -7.73 -17.15
N LEU A 11 6.29 -7.10 -18.03
CA LEU A 11 6.80 -6.12 -19.02
C LEU A 11 7.39 -4.87 -18.35
N LEU A 12 6.82 -4.43 -17.22
CA LEU A 12 7.40 -3.35 -16.38
C LEU A 12 8.74 -3.73 -15.77
N TRP A 13 8.90 -4.97 -15.29
CA TRP A 13 10.15 -5.47 -14.74
C TRP A 13 11.24 -5.57 -15.82
N LEU A 14 10.92 -6.13 -16.99
CA LEU A 14 11.83 -6.33 -18.13
C LEU A 14 12.51 -5.05 -18.61
N LEU A 15 11.77 -3.94 -18.74
CA LEU A 15 12.33 -2.66 -19.24
C LEU A 15 13.24 -1.95 -18.23
N SER A 16 13.11 -2.29 -16.95
CA SER A 16 13.97 -1.77 -15.90
C SER A 16 15.29 -2.57 -15.75
N ALA A 17 15.36 -3.78 -16.30
CA ALA A 17 16.50 -4.69 -16.16
C ALA A 17 17.65 -4.43 -17.16
N ALA A 18 17.38 -3.76 -18.29
CA ALA A 18 18.34 -3.58 -19.39
C ALA A 18 19.57 -2.70 -19.05
N ILE A 19 19.56 -1.98 -17.92
CA ILE A 19 20.65 -1.11 -17.45
C ILE A 19 21.00 -1.50 -16.00
N HIS A 20 21.40 -2.75 -15.80
CA HIS A 20 22.09 -3.18 -14.58
C HIS A 20 23.61 -2.86 -14.72
N PRO A 21 24.40 -2.66 -13.64
CA PRO A 21 25.77 -2.11 -13.67
C PRO A 21 26.86 -2.97 -14.33
N SER A 22 26.51 -3.94 -15.18
CA SER A 22 27.48 -4.80 -15.87
C SER A 22 28.24 -4.10 -17.02
N LEU A 23 27.99 -2.81 -17.28
CA LEU A 23 28.87 -1.98 -18.11
C LEU A 23 30.14 -1.64 -17.30
N GLY A 24 31.05 -2.62 -17.20
CA GLY A 24 32.22 -2.59 -16.33
C GLY A 24 33.11 -1.34 -16.45
N VAL A 25 32.90 -0.38 -15.54
CA VAL A 25 33.82 0.72 -15.28
C VAL A 25 34.36 0.52 -13.85
N SER A 26 35.67 0.34 -13.72
CA SER A 26 36.33 0.12 -12.44
C SER A 26 36.26 1.36 -11.55
N GLN A 27 35.97 1.14 -10.27
CA GLN A 27 35.70 2.15 -9.23
C GLN A 27 36.92 3.00 -8.81
N GLU A 28 38.08 2.84 -9.45
CA GLU A 28 39.38 3.26 -8.90
C GLU A 28 39.79 4.73 -9.14
N SER A 29 39.08 5.54 -9.94
CA SER A 29 39.64 6.83 -10.41
C SER A 29 39.02 8.13 -9.89
N LEU A 30 37.93 8.08 -9.09
CA LEU A 30 37.21 9.30 -8.68
C LEU A 30 37.61 9.81 -7.28
N SER A 31 37.88 8.91 -6.34
CA SER A 31 38.21 9.21 -4.95
C SER A 31 39.57 9.91 -4.80
N SER A 32 40.56 9.53 -5.62
CA SER A 32 41.90 10.14 -5.59
C SER A 32 41.94 11.56 -6.18
N LYS A 33 40.98 11.94 -7.03
CA LYS A 33 40.93 13.26 -7.67
C LYS A 33 40.22 14.33 -6.85
N LEU A 34 39.41 13.94 -5.84
CA LEU A 34 38.53 14.87 -5.11
C LEU A 34 39.08 15.31 -3.74
N GLY A 35 40.24 14.82 -3.29
CA GLY A 35 40.96 15.40 -2.16
C GLY A 35 40.20 15.45 -0.83
N LEU A 36 39.24 14.55 -0.60
CA LEU A 36 38.42 14.52 0.61
C LEU A 36 39.18 13.78 1.74
N THR A 37 39.90 14.52 2.58
CA THR A 37 40.41 14.03 3.87
C THR A 37 39.47 14.33 5.03
N ARG A 38 39.36 13.31 5.89
CA ARG A 38 38.63 13.15 7.16
C ARG A 38 38.25 14.45 7.91
N THR A 39 36.94 14.65 8.12
CA THR A 39 36.38 15.45 9.23
C THR A 39 35.39 14.61 10.03
N ALA A 40 35.48 14.69 11.37
CA ALA A 40 34.61 13.98 12.30
C ALA A 40 33.12 14.27 12.00
N GLY A 41 32.36 13.22 11.70
CA GLY A 41 30.93 13.30 11.37
C GLY A 41 30.55 12.78 9.97
N SER A 42 31.51 12.55 9.07
CA SER A 42 31.26 11.83 7.82
C SER A 42 31.31 10.31 8.07
N LEU A 43 30.31 9.57 7.56
CA LEU A 43 30.40 8.11 7.42
C LEU A 43 31.74 7.76 6.75
N PRO A 44 32.51 6.79 7.27
CA PRO A 44 33.77 6.43 6.65
C PRO A 44 33.50 6.00 5.20
N VAL A 45 34.27 6.57 4.27
CA VAL A 45 34.37 6.05 2.91
C VAL A 45 34.81 4.60 3.04
N TRP A 46 34.10 3.69 2.39
CA TRP A 46 34.39 2.27 2.38
C TRP A 46 35.89 2.03 2.11
N GLU A 47 36.64 1.67 3.15
CA GLU A 47 37.97 1.10 3.03
C GLU A 47 37.76 -0.41 2.98
N GLN A 48 38.29 -1.07 1.94
CA GLN A 48 38.29 -2.53 1.89
C GLN A 48 39.00 -3.05 3.15
N PRO A 49 38.47 -4.09 3.82
CA PRO A 49 39.19 -4.79 4.88
C PRO A 49 40.58 -5.18 4.36
N ASP A 50 41.61 -5.03 5.19
CA ASP A 50 42.96 -5.39 4.79
C ASP A 50 43.06 -6.89 4.44
N ASP A 51 44.03 -7.24 3.57
CA ASP A 51 44.19 -8.60 3.05
C ASP A 51 44.34 -9.67 4.15
N ARG A 52 44.88 -9.29 5.32
CA ARG A 52 45.01 -10.20 6.46
C ARG A 52 43.65 -10.47 7.09
N SER A 53 42.85 -9.44 7.33
CA SER A 53 41.47 -9.57 7.82
C SER A 53 40.60 -10.41 6.87
N LEU A 54 40.74 -10.23 5.55
CA LEU A 54 40.04 -11.05 4.54
C LEU A 54 40.48 -12.52 4.56
N SER A 55 41.79 -12.77 4.69
CA SER A 55 42.35 -14.12 4.81
C SER A 55 41.90 -14.84 6.08
N GLU A 56 41.81 -14.11 7.19
CA GLU A 56 41.31 -14.60 8.48
C GLU A 56 39.82 -14.93 8.40
N LEU A 57 38.97 -14.04 7.88
CA LEU A 57 37.55 -14.30 7.64
C LEU A 57 37.34 -15.54 6.74
N GLY A 58 38.10 -15.66 5.66
CA GLY A 58 38.03 -16.82 4.77
C GLY A 58 38.46 -18.14 5.44
N ARG A 59 39.42 -18.11 6.38
CA ARG A 59 39.81 -19.27 7.18
C ARG A 59 38.70 -19.65 8.17
N THR A 60 38.14 -18.66 8.86
CA THR A 60 37.07 -18.81 9.84
C THR A 60 35.83 -19.42 9.21
N VAL A 61 35.37 -18.92 8.06
CA VAL A 61 34.22 -19.47 7.32
C VAL A 61 34.41 -20.94 6.99
N ARG A 62 35.60 -21.34 6.52
CA ARG A 62 35.85 -22.76 6.18
C ARG A 62 35.69 -23.69 7.37
N HIS A 63 35.98 -23.23 8.58
CA HIS A 63 35.86 -24.01 9.81
C HIS A 63 34.43 -24.00 10.38
N LEU A 64 33.75 -22.86 10.32
CA LEU A 64 32.47 -22.64 11.01
C LEU A 64 31.24 -22.74 10.09
N GLN A 65 31.43 -22.96 8.78
CA GLN A 65 30.31 -23.01 7.85
C GLN A 65 29.28 -24.10 8.17
N ARG A 66 29.70 -25.24 8.73
CA ARG A 66 28.79 -26.32 9.15
C ARG A 66 27.99 -25.94 10.40
N SER A 67 28.48 -25.00 11.19
CA SER A 67 27.86 -24.55 12.44
C SER A 67 26.67 -23.61 12.22
N VAL A 68 26.27 -23.37 10.97
CA VAL A 68 25.08 -22.62 10.57
C VAL A 68 24.04 -23.60 10.02
N LEU A 69 22.78 -23.41 10.41
CA LEU A 69 21.65 -24.26 10.05
C LEU A 69 20.53 -23.40 9.45
N ILE A 70 19.82 -23.96 8.47
CA ILE A 70 18.54 -23.41 8.03
C ILE A 70 17.46 -23.94 8.98
N VAL A 71 16.63 -23.05 9.51
CA VAL A 71 15.59 -23.41 10.47
C VAL A 71 14.24 -22.91 9.94
N GLY A 72 13.26 -23.79 9.87
CA GLY A 72 11.98 -23.45 9.24
C GLY A 72 11.05 -24.64 9.07
N CYS A 73 9.97 -24.39 8.34
CA CYS A 73 9.01 -25.39 7.90
C CYS A 73 8.56 -25.07 6.47
N PRO A 74 8.45 -26.07 5.57
CA PRO A 74 8.09 -25.86 4.16
C PRO A 74 6.82 -25.02 3.94
N SER A 75 5.84 -25.08 4.84
CA SER A 75 4.54 -24.42 4.71
C SER A 75 4.46 -23.01 5.29
N GLN A 76 5.42 -22.60 6.14
CA GLN A 76 5.34 -21.35 6.92
C GLN A 76 6.53 -20.39 6.68
N GLY A 77 7.68 -20.90 6.23
CA GLY A 77 8.87 -20.09 5.96
C GLY A 77 10.13 -20.61 6.67
N HIS A 78 11.23 -19.87 6.54
CA HIS A 78 12.52 -20.25 7.11
C HIS A 78 13.41 -19.04 7.45
N GLY A 79 14.43 -19.30 8.24
CA GLY A 79 15.50 -18.38 8.59
C GLY A 79 16.79 -19.14 8.89
N THR A 80 17.74 -18.44 9.50
CA THR A 80 19.07 -18.96 9.83
C THR A 80 19.23 -19.09 11.35
N ALA A 81 19.91 -20.13 11.80
CA ALA A 81 20.36 -20.27 13.18
C ALA A 81 21.81 -20.78 13.21
N PHE A 82 22.50 -20.62 14.33
CA PHE A 82 23.87 -21.11 14.49
C PHE A 82 24.10 -21.76 15.85
N VAL A 83 25.02 -22.73 15.89
CA VAL A 83 25.30 -23.54 17.08
C VAL A 83 26.02 -22.69 18.14
N ILE A 84 25.48 -22.67 19.35
CA ILE A 84 26.10 -22.01 20.53
C ILE A 84 26.50 -22.99 21.62
N SER A 85 25.94 -24.20 21.63
CA SER A 85 26.39 -25.30 22.49
C SER A 85 26.18 -26.63 21.78
N ARG A 86 27.28 -27.35 21.52
CA ARG A 86 27.24 -28.69 20.90
C ARG A 86 26.70 -29.73 21.88
N GLU A 87 27.20 -29.73 23.12
CA GLU A 87 26.85 -30.71 24.16
C GLU A 87 25.35 -30.64 24.51
N HIS A 88 24.81 -29.43 24.65
CA HIS A 88 23.42 -29.22 25.03
C HIS A 88 22.49 -28.95 23.84
N ARG A 89 23.03 -29.03 22.62
CA ARG A 89 22.35 -28.87 21.33
C ARG A 89 21.54 -27.58 21.20
N LEU A 90 22.17 -26.47 21.58
CA LEU A 90 21.57 -25.14 21.58
C LEU A 90 21.95 -24.35 20.32
N LEU A 91 20.97 -23.71 19.70
CA LEU A 91 21.13 -22.78 18.59
C LEU A 91 20.64 -21.38 18.97
N ALA A 92 21.26 -20.33 18.42
CA ALA A 92 20.78 -18.96 18.51
C ALA A 92 20.16 -18.51 17.17
N THR A 93 19.06 -17.74 17.24
CA THR A 93 18.37 -17.14 16.07
C THR A 93 17.54 -15.90 16.49
N ASN A 94 16.81 -15.28 15.57
CA ASN A 94 15.84 -14.23 15.90
C ASN A 94 14.55 -14.80 16.51
N ALA A 95 13.87 -14.00 17.34
CA ALA A 95 12.58 -14.38 17.91
C ALA A 95 11.51 -14.58 16.82
N HIS A 96 11.47 -13.74 15.79
CA HIS A 96 10.49 -13.90 14.70
C HIS A 96 10.75 -15.14 13.83
N VAL A 97 11.98 -15.66 13.80
CA VAL A 97 12.28 -16.95 13.15
C VAL A 97 11.80 -18.10 14.03
N ALA A 98 11.95 -17.98 15.34
CA ALA A 98 11.45 -18.97 16.30
C ALA A 98 9.90 -19.04 16.34
N ASP A 99 9.20 -17.93 16.06
CA ASP A 99 7.74 -17.88 15.95
C ASP A 99 7.20 -18.86 14.88
N ILE A 100 8.02 -19.27 13.90
CA ILE A 100 7.64 -20.30 12.92
C ILE A 100 7.27 -21.62 13.64
N LEU A 101 7.95 -21.99 14.73
CA LEU A 101 7.58 -23.17 15.53
C LEU A 101 6.17 -23.04 16.08
N HIS A 102 5.81 -21.85 16.56
CA HIS A 102 4.50 -21.61 17.14
C HIS A 102 3.39 -21.78 16.09
N HIS A 103 3.57 -21.23 14.89
CA HIS A 103 2.60 -21.34 13.80
C HIS A 103 2.55 -22.73 13.16
N ALA A 104 3.71 -23.36 12.95
CA ALA A 104 3.80 -24.66 12.29
C ALA A 104 3.56 -25.85 13.23
N LYS A 105 3.58 -25.63 14.56
CA LYS A 105 3.65 -26.65 15.62
C LYS A 105 4.84 -27.62 15.52
N LYS A 106 5.66 -27.52 14.48
CA LYS A 106 6.86 -28.30 14.20
C LYS A 106 7.87 -27.45 13.45
N LEU A 107 9.09 -27.35 13.98
CA LEU A 107 10.19 -26.60 13.39
C LEU A 107 11.38 -27.52 13.20
N THR A 108 11.95 -27.51 11.99
CA THR A 108 13.09 -28.36 11.62
C THR A 108 14.31 -27.51 11.35
N ALA A 109 15.47 -27.97 11.83
CA ALA A 109 16.77 -27.38 11.60
C ALA A 109 17.61 -28.32 10.73
N VAL A 110 18.11 -27.86 9.59
CA VAL A 110 18.95 -28.66 8.67
C VAL A 110 20.35 -28.06 8.61
N VAL A 111 21.37 -28.91 8.75
CA VAL A 111 22.78 -28.48 8.79
C VAL A 111 23.26 -28.03 7.41
N ASN A 112 23.98 -26.92 7.35
CA ASN A 112 24.56 -26.41 6.10
C ASN A 112 25.49 -27.43 5.45
N GLY A 113 25.20 -27.76 4.19
CA GLY A 113 25.95 -28.73 3.38
C GLY A 113 25.65 -30.19 3.71
N GLU A 114 24.59 -30.48 4.46
CA GLU A 114 24.25 -31.84 4.92
C GLU A 114 22.75 -32.11 4.81
N THR A 115 22.39 -33.39 4.84
CA THR A 115 20.99 -33.82 4.91
C THR A 115 20.53 -34.04 6.35
N ALA A 116 21.43 -33.87 7.33
CA ALA A 116 21.13 -34.03 8.75
C ALA A 116 20.12 -32.98 9.18
N SER A 117 18.95 -33.44 9.65
CA SER A 117 17.86 -32.60 10.12
C SER A 117 17.52 -32.92 11.56
N PHE A 118 17.21 -31.89 12.33
CA PHE A 118 16.87 -31.99 13.74
C PHE A 118 15.53 -31.32 14.02
N GLU A 119 14.74 -31.92 14.91
CA GLU A 119 13.52 -31.29 15.41
C GLU A 119 13.86 -30.32 16.54
N VAL A 120 13.24 -29.14 16.53
CA VAL A 120 13.34 -28.18 17.63
C VAL A 120 12.36 -28.59 18.72
N GLN A 121 12.86 -28.92 19.91
CA GLN A 121 12.04 -29.33 21.04
C GLN A 121 11.60 -28.16 21.92
N LYS A 122 12.46 -27.16 22.09
CA LYS A 122 12.22 -26.07 23.01
C LYS A 122 12.74 -24.75 22.48
N VAL A 123 12.03 -23.69 22.83
CA VAL A 123 12.35 -22.32 22.47
C VAL A 123 12.32 -21.46 23.72
N TRP A 124 13.34 -20.63 23.88
CA TRP A 124 13.35 -19.54 24.85
C TRP A 124 13.45 -18.22 24.10
N TYR A 125 12.55 -17.31 24.42
CA TYR A 125 12.56 -15.95 23.90
C TYR A 125 13.30 -15.02 24.85
N HIS A 126 13.91 -13.98 24.30
CA HIS A 126 14.48 -12.93 25.13
C HIS A 126 13.39 -12.30 26.03
N PRO A 127 13.62 -12.10 27.35
CA PRO A 127 12.59 -11.57 28.24
C PRO A 127 12.13 -10.14 27.89
N GLY A 128 13.00 -9.39 27.21
CA GLY A 128 12.72 -8.08 26.64
C GLY A 128 12.01 -8.05 25.28
N VAL A 129 11.63 -9.17 24.64
CA VAL A 129 10.97 -9.15 23.30
C VAL A 129 9.75 -8.24 23.34
N VAL A 130 9.63 -7.35 22.35
CA VAL A 130 8.46 -6.49 22.14
C VAL A 130 7.68 -7.01 20.94
N ARG A 131 6.35 -7.02 21.02
CA ARG A 131 5.45 -7.50 19.96
C ARG A 131 4.36 -6.49 19.65
N TYR A 132 3.92 -6.41 18.39
CA TYR A 132 2.69 -5.73 18.01
C TYR A 132 1.49 -6.55 18.50
N LEU A 133 0.58 -5.95 19.25
CA LEU A 133 -0.53 -6.66 19.89
C LEU A 133 -1.80 -6.65 19.01
N GLY A 134 -2.37 -7.83 18.77
CA GLY A 134 -3.56 -8.01 17.91
C GLY A 134 -3.33 -7.61 16.44
N ASP A 135 -4.40 -7.25 15.73
CA ASP A 135 -4.34 -6.89 14.30
C ASP A 135 -3.85 -5.46 14.03
N SER A 136 -3.65 -4.65 15.08
CA SER A 136 -3.25 -3.24 14.95
C SER A 136 -1.75 -3.03 15.12
N ARG A 137 -1.10 -2.46 14.10
CA ARG A 137 0.32 -2.05 14.16
C ARG A 137 0.62 -0.87 15.11
N SER A 138 -0.38 -0.34 15.81
CA SER A 138 -0.24 0.82 16.70
C SER A 138 -0.01 0.48 18.17
N MET A 139 -0.27 -0.76 18.59
CA MET A 139 -0.07 -1.21 19.96
C MET A 139 1.11 -2.16 20.02
N ILE A 140 2.05 -1.92 20.95
CA ILE A 140 3.25 -2.74 21.13
C ILE A 140 3.41 -3.10 22.59
N GLY A 141 3.83 -4.32 22.92
CA GLY A 141 4.02 -4.76 24.31
C GLY A 141 5.18 -5.71 24.52
N ARG A 142 5.80 -5.65 25.70
CA ARG A 142 6.83 -6.62 26.10
C ARG A 142 6.16 -7.94 26.47
N THR A 143 6.37 -8.98 25.65
CA THR A 143 5.88 -10.33 25.95
C THR A 143 6.67 -11.39 25.20
N GLN A 144 6.98 -12.47 25.92
CA GLN A 144 7.62 -13.66 25.36
C GLN A 144 6.61 -14.57 24.63
N SER A 145 5.30 -14.35 24.80
CA SER A 145 4.28 -15.20 24.17
C SER A 145 4.03 -14.79 22.72
N PRO A 146 4.26 -15.69 21.74
CA PRO A 146 3.92 -15.43 20.33
C PRO A 146 2.42 -15.35 20.06
N ASP A 147 1.56 -15.89 20.94
CA ASP A 147 0.09 -15.83 20.79
C ASP A 147 -0.47 -14.40 20.78
N LEU A 148 0.25 -13.46 21.39
CA LEU A 148 -0.21 -12.08 21.56
C LEU A 148 0.13 -11.17 20.37
N GLY A 149 0.95 -11.65 19.42
CA GLY A 149 1.19 -10.99 18.14
C GLY A 149 2.64 -11.05 17.64
N SER A 150 2.94 -10.26 16.60
CA SER A 150 4.21 -10.36 15.84
C SER A 150 5.35 -9.56 16.47
N VAL A 151 6.59 -10.02 16.36
CA VAL A 151 7.77 -9.33 16.90
C VAL A 151 7.90 -7.91 16.33
N CYS A 152 8.10 -6.95 17.23
CA CYS A 152 8.31 -5.54 16.94
C CYS A 152 9.81 -5.22 17.00
N PRO A 153 10.36 -4.47 16.02
CA PRO A 153 11.79 -4.18 15.96
C PRO A 153 12.28 -3.25 17.07
N LEU A 154 11.42 -2.72 17.93
CA LEU A 154 11.74 -1.81 19.04
C LEU A 154 12.29 -2.51 20.29
N GLY A 155 12.48 -3.83 20.24
CA GLY A 155 13.10 -4.62 21.31
C GLY A 155 14.04 -5.71 20.80
N PRO A 156 14.68 -6.47 21.71
CA PRO A 156 15.60 -7.55 21.39
C PRO A 156 14.89 -8.70 20.68
N ASP A 157 15.14 -8.82 19.38
CA ASP A 157 14.63 -9.90 18.53
C ASP A 157 15.58 -11.10 18.56
N VAL A 158 15.60 -11.82 19.69
CA VAL A 158 16.53 -12.94 19.94
C VAL A 158 15.77 -14.12 20.57
N ALA A 159 16.08 -15.32 20.11
CA ALA A 159 15.62 -16.58 20.69
C ALA A 159 16.73 -17.65 20.70
N VAL A 160 16.63 -18.58 21.63
CA VAL A 160 17.45 -19.80 21.68
C VAL A 160 16.57 -21.01 21.43
N LEU A 161 17.03 -21.90 20.56
CA LEU A 161 16.38 -23.16 20.23
C LEU A 161 17.18 -24.31 20.84
N GLN A 162 16.50 -25.31 21.39
CA GLN A 162 17.11 -26.60 21.74
C GLN A 162 16.61 -27.67 20.78
N LEU A 163 17.55 -28.39 20.19
CA LEU A 163 17.26 -29.50 19.31
C LEU A 163 17.04 -30.79 20.10
N ALA A 164 16.30 -31.72 19.50
CA ALA A 164 16.07 -33.05 20.04
C ALA A 164 17.38 -33.80 20.31
N THR A 165 17.42 -34.72 21.28
CA THR A 165 18.65 -35.41 21.70
C THR A 165 19.00 -36.62 20.84
N ASP A 166 18.08 -37.09 20.00
CA ASP A 166 18.28 -38.10 18.97
C ASP A 166 18.92 -37.50 17.70
N GLY A 167 19.78 -38.28 17.03
CA GLY A 167 20.49 -37.86 15.81
C GLY A 167 22.00 -37.67 15.98
N ASP A 168 22.65 -37.29 14.88
CA ASP A 168 24.11 -37.09 14.80
C ASP A 168 24.59 -35.91 15.66
N ASP A 169 25.87 -35.95 16.04
CA ASP A 169 26.53 -34.87 16.77
C ASP A 169 26.45 -33.53 16.02
N LEU A 170 26.16 -32.46 16.74
CA LEU A 170 26.21 -31.12 16.16
C LEU A 170 27.63 -30.70 15.75
N PRO A 171 27.76 -29.87 14.70
CA PRO A 171 29.00 -29.17 14.39
C PRO A 171 29.51 -28.33 15.59
N PRO A 172 30.78 -27.91 15.58
CA PRO A 172 31.35 -27.08 16.65
C PRO A 172 30.54 -25.79 16.89
N ALA A 173 30.46 -25.34 18.14
CA ALA A 173 29.79 -24.08 18.45
C ALA A 173 30.61 -22.87 17.95
N PHE A 174 29.91 -21.78 17.66
CA PHE A 174 30.54 -20.47 17.52
C PHE A 174 30.96 -19.94 18.89
N ASP A 175 32.13 -19.29 18.93
CA ASP A 175 32.51 -18.47 20.07
C ASP A 175 31.76 -17.12 20.02
N LEU A 176 31.37 -16.61 21.19
CA LEU A 176 30.71 -15.32 21.33
C LEU A 176 31.75 -14.23 21.65
N ALA A 177 31.59 -13.04 21.07
CA ALA A 177 32.52 -11.94 21.30
C ALA A 177 32.51 -11.46 22.75
N THR A 178 33.67 -11.33 23.37
CA THR A 178 33.84 -10.90 24.76
C THR A 178 33.35 -9.46 25.01
N PRO A 179 33.07 -9.07 26.27
CA PRO A 179 32.66 -7.70 26.61
C PRO A 179 33.62 -6.62 26.10
N ASP A 180 34.92 -6.91 26.06
CA ASP A 180 35.93 -5.98 25.56
C ASP A 180 35.88 -5.84 24.02
N GLU A 181 35.60 -6.93 23.30
CA GLU A 181 35.42 -6.88 21.84
C GLU A 181 34.16 -6.09 21.43
N LEU A 182 33.11 -6.07 22.26
CA LEU A 182 31.89 -5.30 21.99
C LEU A 182 32.04 -3.79 22.19
N LYS A 183 33.10 -3.32 22.86
CA LYS A 183 33.35 -1.89 23.11
C LYS A 183 33.83 -1.15 21.85
N ASP A 184 34.57 -1.81 20.96
CA ASP A 184 35.19 -1.18 19.78
C ASP A 184 34.79 -1.85 18.46
N LEU A 185 33.48 -1.86 18.19
CA LEU A 185 32.93 -2.47 16.98
C LEU A 185 32.94 -1.55 15.76
N PHE A 186 33.12 -0.24 15.93
CA PHE A 186 33.05 0.69 14.80
C PHE A 186 34.17 0.43 13.79
N ALA A 187 33.81 0.40 12.50
CA ALA A 187 34.72 0.13 11.38
C ALA A 187 35.38 -1.25 11.40
N GLN A 188 34.95 -2.18 12.25
CA GLN A 188 35.47 -3.55 12.24
C GLN A 188 34.98 -4.31 11.00
N PRO A 189 35.87 -5.05 10.31
CA PRO A 189 35.47 -5.94 9.23
C PRO A 189 34.72 -7.13 9.80
N VAL A 190 33.63 -7.53 9.14
CA VAL A 190 32.77 -8.62 9.59
C VAL A 190 32.43 -9.57 8.47
N GLY A 191 32.28 -10.84 8.84
CA GLY A 191 31.66 -11.87 8.05
C GLY A 191 30.22 -12.12 8.48
N MET A 192 29.37 -12.46 7.54
CA MET A 192 28.00 -12.93 7.78
C MET A 192 27.77 -14.19 6.95
N LEU A 193 27.24 -15.25 7.56
CA LEU A 193 26.97 -16.51 6.88
C LEU A 193 25.54 -16.97 7.16
N GLY A 194 24.72 -17.14 6.13
CA GLY A 194 23.34 -17.59 6.31
C GLY A 194 22.60 -17.88 5.02
N PHE A 195 21.30 -18.14 5.15
CA PHE A 195 20.41 -18.51 4.05
C PHE A 195 19.64 -17.29 3.56
N PRO A 196 19.14 -17.24 2.32
CA PRO A 196 19.28 -18.21 1.26
C PRO A 196 20.66 -18.11 0.63
N GLY A 197 21.26 -19.26 0.29
CA GLY A 197 22.46 -19.24 -0.52
C GLY A 197 22.17 -19.16 -2.01
N HIS A 198 21.57 -20.21 -2.56
CA HIS A 198 21.20 -20.30 -3.99
C HIS A 198 19.70 -20.59 -4.21
N ASP A 199 18.99 -21.01 -3.15
CA ASP A 199 17.57 -21.34 -3.18
C ASP A 199 16.86 -20.54 -2.08
N SER A 200 15.73 -19.93 -2.42
CA SER A 200 14.87 -19.19 -1.50
C SER A 200 13.90 -20.08 -0.72
N SER A 201 13.85 -21.38 -0.99
CA SER A 201 12.95 -22.34 -0.36
C SER A 201 13.62 -23.18 0.73
N PHE A 202 12.82 -23.75 1.63
CA PHE A 202 13.31 -24.68 2.65
C PHE A 202 13.69 -26.01 1.97
N PRO A 203 14.84 -26.64 2.31
CA PRO A 203 15.32 -27.83 1.61
C PRO A 203 14.32 -28.97 1.69
N LYS A 204 14.14 -29.69 0.58
CA LYS A 204 13.35 -30.93 0.57
C LYS A 204 14.10 -32.04 1.33
N PRO A 205 13.40 -33.12 1.73
CA PRO A 205 14.06 -34.27 2.35
C PRO A 205 15.24 -34.76 1.49
N ASN A 206 16.42 -34.88 2.12
CA ASN A 206 17.69 -35.27 1.50
C ASN A 206 18.34 -34.25 0.55
N GLU A 207 17.86 -33.00 0.48
CA GLU A 207 18.60 -31.90 -0.14
C GLU A 207 19.57 -31.27 0.86
N MET A 208 20.75 -30.88 0.37
CA MET A 208 21.78 -30.22 1.18
C MET A 208 21.65 -28.70 0.99
N PRO A 209 21.24 -27.95 2.02
CA PRO A 209 21.13 -26.50 1.92
C PRO A 209 22.53 -25.88 1.88
N GLY A 210 22.72 -24.83 1.07
CA GLY A 210 23.98 -24.08 1.01
C GLY A 210 23.81 -22.66 1.55
N ALA A 211 24.54 -22.30 2.60
CA ALA A 211 24.58 -20.94 3.13
C ALA A 211 25.51 -20.04 2.28
N THR A 212 25.18 -18.76 2.14
CA THR A 212 26.03 -17.78 1.45
C THR A 212 26.76 -16.87 2.44
N PHE A 213 28.04 -16.67 2.14
CA PHE A 213 28.93 -15.80 2.89
C PHE A 213 28.92 -14.39 2.30
N HIS A 214 28.74 -13.40 3.16
CA HIS A 214 28.85 -11.99 2.85
C HIS A 214 29.87 -11.31 3.75
N GLN A 215 30.61 -10.39 3.16
CA GLN A 215 31.54 -9.53 3.89
C GLN A 215 30.95 -8.14 4.05
N GLY A 216 31.30 -7.48 5.13
CA GLY A 216 30.93 -6.10 5.38
C GLY A 216 31.81 -5.45 6.42
N VAL A 217 31.41 -4.25 6.81
CA VAL A 217 32.01 -3.47 7.88
C VAL A 217 30.89 -2.96 8.78
N ILE A 218 31.12 -2.93 10.09
CA ILE A 218 30.20 -2.30 11.04
C ILE A 218 30.32 -0.79 10.89
N SER A 219 29.23 -0.14 10.47
CA SER A 219 29.19 1.30 10.25
C SER A 219 28.76 2.07 11.49
N ARG A 220 28.05 1.43 12.44
CA ARG A 220 27.48 2.10 13.62
C ARG A 220 26.99 1.11 14.67
N THR A 221 26.94 1.54 15.92
CA THR A 221 26.24 0.87 17.04
C THR A 221 25.14 1.78 17.57
N THR A 222 23.92 1.29 17.77
CA THR A 222 22.78 2.11 18.23
C THR A 222 21.94 1.39 19.27
N ASP A 223 21.11 2.13 20.00
CA ASP A 223 19.99 1.54 20.74
C ASP A 223 18.85 1.10 19.81
N PHE A 224 17.77 0.50 20.36
CA PHE A 224 16.56 0.18 19.61
C PHE A 224 15.77 1.40 19.12
N GLN A 225 16.16 2.64 19.41
CA GLN A 225 15.56 3.84 18.83
C GLN A 225 16.38 4.43 17.68
N GLY A 226 17.58 3.89 17.43
CA GLY A 226 18.50 4.38 16.41
C GLY A 226 19.40 5.53 16.88
N MET A 227 19.43 5.81 18.19
CA MET A 227 20.25 6.87 18.78
C MET A 227 21.69 6.35 19.01
N ASN A 228 22.69 7.19 18.70
CA ASN A 228 24.12 6.91 18.96
C ASN A 228 24.61 7.38 20.33
N ALA A 229 23.80 8.17 21.04
CA ALA A 229 24.23 8.89 22.24
C ALA A 229 23.92 8.14 23.54
N ALA A 230 23.60 6.85 23.45
CA ALA A 230 23.31 6.03 24.61
C ALA A 230 24.62 5.59 25.28
N ASP A 231 24.60 5.44 26.61
CA ASP A 231 25.66 4.75 27.36
C ASP A 231 25.94 3.37 26.72
N ASP A 232 27.18 2.86 26.80
CA ASP A 232 27.60 1.60 26.16
C ASP A 232 26.70 0.42 26.55
N THR A 233 26.07 0.50 27.73
CA THR A 233 25.09 -0.45 28.28
C THR A 233 23.74 -0.47 27.56
N ARG A 234 23.47 0.49 26.67
CA ARG A 234 22.20 0.64 25.92
C ARG A 234 22.37 0.46 24.42
N LEU A 235 23.59 0.25 23.92
CA LEU A 235 23.85 -0.02 22.52
C LEU A 235 23.55 -1.50 22.24
N GLN A 236 22.45 -1.77 21.54
CA GLN A 236 21.90 -3.13 21.37
C GLN A 236 21.80 -3.56 19.89
N LEU A 237 22.05 -2.63 18.97
CA LEU A 237 22.06 -2.88 17.53
C LEU A 237 23.41 -2.51 16.93
N ILE A 238 23.81 -3.26 15.90
CA ILE A 238 24.85 -2.86 14.94
C ILE A 238 24.21 -2.52 13.59
N GLN A 239 24.79 -1.55 12.89
CA GLN A 239 24.55 -1.31 11.47
C GLN A 239 25.76 -1.80 10.68
N HIS A 240 25.52 -2.45 9.55
CA HIS A 240 26.60 -3.03 8.76
C HIS A 240 26.33 -2.96 7.26
N THR A 241 27.38 -3.13 6.47
CA THR A 241 27.33 -3.09 5.00
C THR A 241 27.19 -4.46 4.33
N ALA A 242 27.29 -5.56 5.10
CA ALA A 242 27.11 -6.91 4.53
C ALA A 242 25.71 -7.04 3.87
N ALA A 243 25.70 -7.51 2.62
CA ALA A 243 24.48 -7.71 1.85
C ALA A 243 23.61 -8.81 2.48
N GLY A 244 22.29 -8.63 2.47
CA GLY A 244 21.35 -9.61 3.01
C GLY A 244 20.05 -9.66 2.20
N TRP A 245 19.39 -10.81 2.24
CA TRP A 245 18.14 -11.14 1.53
C TRP A 245 17.15 -11.86 2.45
N GLY A 246 15.90 -12.03 2.02
CA GLY A 246 14.89 -12.72 2.84
C GLY A 246 15.33 -14.16 3.13
N GLY A 247 15.41 -14.53 4.42
CA GLY A 247 15.98 -15.79 4.93
C GLY A 247 17.25 -15.61 5.77
N PHE A 248 17.94 -14.46 5.65
CA PHE A 248 19.20 -14.20 6.39
C PHE A 248 18.96 -13.85 7.85
N SER A 249 17.71 -13.65 8.25
CA SER A 249 17.34 -13.42 9.65
C SER A 249 17.91 -14.54 10.53
N GLY A 250 18.67 -14.14 11.55
CA GLY A 250 19.30 -15.02 12.52
C GLY A 250 20.71 -15.46 12.14
N SER A 251 21.25 -14.98 11.02
CA SER A 251 22.64 -15.26 10.61
C SER A 251 23.63 -14.68 11.61
N PRO A 252 24.69 -15.43 12.00
CA PRO A 252 25.76 -14.88 12.81
C PRO A 252 26.56 -13.83 12.01
N ILE A 253 26.79 -12.68 12.64
CA ILE A 253 27.75 -11.67 12.20
C ILE A 253 28.96 -11.79 13.11
N PHE A 254 30.14 -12.07 12.54
CA PHE A 254 31.35 -12.40 13.29
C PHE A 254 32.59 -11.63 12.82
N LEU A 255 33.51 -11.42 13.75
CA LEU A 255 34.81 -10.79 13.52
C LEU A 255 35.80 -11.75 12.82
N PRO A 256 36.96 -11.28 12.32
CA PRO A 256 37.95 -12.14 11.66
C PRO A 256 38.42 -13.33 12.51
N ASN A 257 38.43 -13.18 13.83
CA ASN A 257 38.76 -14.25 14.78
C ASN A 257 37.65 -15.31 14.96
N GLY A 258 36.47 -15.11 14.36
CA GLY A 258 35.33 -16.03 14.44
C GLY A 258 34.35 -15.78 15.57
N HIS A 259 34.62 -14.80 16.43
CA HIS A 259 33.71 -14.45 17.51
C HIS A 259 32.47 -13.72 16.97
N VAL A 260 31.28 -14.18 17.35
CA VAL A 260 30.00 -13.60 16.94
C VAL A 260 29.71 -12.35 17.75
N VAL A 261 29.47 -11.24 17.06
CA VAL A 261 29.16 -9.92 17.66
C VAL A 261 27.68 -9.54 17.56
N ALA A 262 26.93 -10.13 16.61
CA ALA A 262 25.51 -9.86 16.44
C ALA A 262 24.78 -10.96 15.65
N LEU A 263 23.45 -10.99 15.78
CA LEU A 263 22.53 -11.76 14.92
C LEU A 263 21.92 -10.83 13.88
N HIS A 264 22.04 -11.15 12.59
CA HIS A 264 21.50 -10.33 11.51
C HIS A 264 19.97 -10.23 11.57
N ASN A 265 19.43 -9.03 11.34
CA ASN A 265 18.01 -8.77 11.19
C ASN A 265 17.74 -7.95 9.92
N MET A 266 16.65 -8.28 9.21
CA MET A 266 16.30 -7.61 7.97
C MET A 266 15.95 -6.13 8.24
N GLY A 267 16.66 -5.24 7.54
CA GLY A 267 16.89 -3.86 7.93
C GLY A 267 15.69 -2.94 8.23
N ARG A 268 15.90 -1.93 9.08
CA ARG A 268 14.90 -0.87 9.31
C ARG A 268 14.80 0.07 8.11
N ASN A 269 13.57 0.43 7.79
CA ASN A 269 13.25 1.54 6.91
C ASN A 269 13.49 2.85 7.67
N VAL A 270 14.57 3.54 7.32
CA VAL A 270 14.84 4.90 7.82
C VAL A 270 14.35 5.88 6.78
N THR A 271 13.39 6.72 7.16
CA THR A 271 12.91 7.81 6.32
C THR A 271 13.63 9.09 6.74
N ASP A 272 14.55 9.56 5.91
CA ASP A 272 15.19 10.87 6.07
C ASP A 272 14.78 11.76 4.91
N ARG A 273 14.26 12.96 5.21
CA ARG A 273 13.83 13.97 4.22
C ARG A 273 12.96 13.42 3.06
N GLY A 274 12.07 12.47 3.37
CA GLY A 274 11.16 11.87 2.40
C GLY A 274 11.74 10.73 1.55
N ALA A 275 12.99 10.32 1.79
CA ALA A 275 13.59 9.13 1.19
C ALA A 275 13.63 7.99 2.22
N THR A 276 13.02 6.85 1.90
CA THR A 276 13.09 5.64 2.74
C THR A 276 14.24 4.76 2.28
N GLN A 277 15.25 4.60 3.13
CA GLN A 277 16.38 3.69 2.91
C GLN A 277 16.28 2.49 3.86
N ARG A 278 16.45 1.28 3.33
CA ARG A 278 16.57 0.07 4.15
C ARG A 278 18.04 -0.11 4.52
N ILE A 279 18.34 0.00 5.81
CA ILE A 279 19.69 -0.14 6.36
C ILE A 279 19.77 -1.49 7.05
N SER A 280 20.77 -2.32 6.77
CA SER A 280 20.96 -3.61 7.43
C SER A 280 21.34 -3.43 8.90
N HIS A 281 20.70 -4.20 9.79
CA HIS A 281 20.96 -4.19 11.23
C HIS A 281 21.27 -5.59 11.74
N GLY A 282 21.93 -5.68 12.89
CA GLY A 282 22.03 -6.90 13.67
C GLY A 282 21.80 -6.61 15.15
N VAL A 283 21.16 -7.53 15.87
CA VAL A 283 21.00 -7.46 17.33
C VAL A 283 22.30 -7.92 17.97
N ARG A 284 22.91 -7.09 18.82
CA ARG A 284 24.19 -7.40 19.46
C ARG A 284 24.10 -8.63 20.35
N ILE A 285 25.24 -9.31 20.50
CA ILE A 285 25.32 -10.59 21.22
C ILE A 285 25.11 -10.46 22.74
N ASP A 286 25.22 -9.25 23.30
CA ASP A 286 24.87 -8.96 24.69
C ASP A 286 23.38 -9.19 24.98
N CYS A 287 22.48 -8.95 24.03
CA CYS A 287 21.09 -9.39 24.16
C CYS A 287 20.99 -10.93 24.24
N LEU A 288 21.80 -11.68 23.49
CA LEU A 288 21.82 -13.14 23.64
C LEU A 288 22.31 -13.55 25.04
N TRP A 289 23.31 -12.87 25.60
CA TRP A 289 23.76 -13.13 26.96
C TRP A 289 22.66 -12.88 28.01
N GLU A 290 21.90 -11.80 27.86
CA GLU A 290 20.77 -11.51 28.74
C GLU A 290 19.73 -12.64 28.72
N LEU A 291 19.38 -13.15 27.54
CA LEU A 291 18.51 -14.31 27.39
C LEU A 291 19.10 -15.54 28.10
N LEU A 292 20.37 -15.84 27.84
CA LEU A 292 21.04 -17.02 28.40
C LEU A 292 21.08 -16.97 29.93
N VAL A 293 21.44 -15.84 30.52
CA VAL A 293 21.50 -15.69 31.99
C VAL A 293 20.11 -15.70 32.60
N TYR A 294 19.14 -15.01 31.99
CA TYR A 294 17.75 -14.98 32.48
C TYR A 294 17.14 -16.38 32.54
N HIS A 295 17.36 -17.21 31.51
CA HIS A 295 16.86 -18.58 31.45
C HIS A 295 17.81 -19.63 32.05
N GLN A 296 18.90 -19.20 32.70
CA GLN A 296 19.92 -20.07 33.33
C GLN A 296 20.59 -21.06 32.36
N LEU A 297 20.73 -20.66 31.09
CA LEU A 297 21.37 -21.42 30.02
C LEU A 297 22.86 -21.08 29.86
N ASP A 298 23.34 -20.00 30.47
CA ASP A 298 24.73 -19.52 30.39
C ASP A 298 25.75 -20.60 30.80
N ARG A 299 25.41 -21.40 31.82
CA ARG A 299 26.26 -22.50 32.32
C ARG A 299 26.37 -23.69 31.36
N LEU A 300 25.55 -23.73 30.32
CA LEU A 300 25.53 -24.77 29.29
C LEU A 300 26.42 -24.41 28.09
N LEU A 301 27.06 -23.25 28.11
CA LEU A 301 28.01 -22.83 27.08
C LEU A 301 29.43 -23.09 27.56
N THR A 302 30.30 -23.47 26.60
CA THR A 302 31.74 -23.60 26.84
C THR A 302 32.46 -22.26 26.92
N VAL A 303 31.81 -21.18 26.46
CA VAL A 303 32.36 -19.83 26.37
C VAL A 303 31.83 -18.99 27.53
N PRO A 304 32.67 -18.22 28.24
CA PRO A 304 32.24 -17.45 29.39
C PRO A 304 31.25 -16.34 29.00
N VAL A 305 30.05 -16.42 29.55
CA VAL A 305 29.04 -15.34 29.51
C VAL A 305 29.25 -14.43 30.73
N PRO A 306 29.30 -13.10 30.57
CA PRO A 306 29.65 -12.16 31.65
C PRO A 306 28.44 -11.89 32.59
N ALA A 307 27.89 -12.95 33.21
CA ALA A 307 26.62 -12.90 33.93
C ALA A 307 26.57 -11.83 35.04
N GLU A 308 27.67 -11.60 35.75
CA GLU A 308 27.76 -10.61 36.84
C GLU A 308 27.62 -9.16 36.36
N THR A 309 27.81 -8.89 35.06
CA THR A 309 27.71 -7.55 34.47
C THR A 309 26.32 -7.22 33.91
N LEU A 310 25.44 -8.22 33.82
CA LEU A 310 24.14 -8.10 33.16
C LEU A 310 23.03 -7.86 34.19
N ASN A 311 22.26 -6.79 34.01
CA ASN A 311 21.08 -6.54 34.81
C ASN A 311 19.86 -7.23 34.17
N VAL A 312 19.67 -8.53 34.42
CA VAL A 312 18.51 -9.27 33.90
C VAL A 312 17.26 -9.15 34.77
N GLU A 313 17.41 -8.79 36.05
CA GLU A 313 16.28 -8.62 37.00
C GLU A 313 15.32 -7.48 36.56
N ARG A 314 15.81 -6.52 35.77
CA ARG A 314 14.98 -5.47 35.14
C ARG A 314 13.82 -6.00 34.28
N PHE A 315 13.88 -7.28 33.90
CA PHE A 315 12.80 -7.92 33.15
C PHE A 315 11.69 -8.49 34.03
N ASP A 316 11.97 -8.77 35.30
CA ASP A 316 11.01 -9.31 36.27
C ASP A 316 10.23 -8.21 36.99
N GLU A 317 10.71 -6.97 36.94
CA GLU A 317 9.93 -5.82 37.36
C GLU A 317 8.66 -5.74 36.49
N PRO A 318 7.46 -5.92 37.08
CA PRO A 318 6.22 -5.63 36.39
C PRO A 318 6.31 -4.16 35.97
N ASP A 319 5.90 -3.85 34.75
CA ASP A 319 5.48 -2.49 34.48
C ASP A 319 4.00 -2.45 34.87
N PRO A 320 3.66 -2.02 36.11
CA PRO A 320 2.28 -2.02 36.58
C PRO A 320 1.38 -1.11 35.73
N THR A 321 1.96 -0.23 34.92
CA THR A 321 1.25 0.59 33.93
C THR A 321 0.96 -0.24 32.67
N TRP A 322 1.94 -1.03 32.23
CA TRP A 322 1.84 -1.93 31.10
C TRP A 322 0.83 -3.07 31.32
N ASP A 323 0.89 -3.76 32.45
CA ASP A 323 0.00 -4.89 32.73
C ASP A 323 -1.47 -4.44 32.87
N LYS A 324 -1.69 -3.28 33.48
CA LYS A 324 -3.00 -2.63 33.51
C LYS A 324 -3.47 -2.25 32.10
N PHE A 325 -2.59 -1.68 31.29
CA PHE A 325 -2.91 -1.33 29.90
C PHE A 325 -3.28 -2.55 29.05
N VAL A 326 -2.49 -3.63 29.11
CA VAL A 326 -2.77 -4.89 28.40
C VAL A 326 -4.13 -5.46 28.82
N LYS A 327 -4.43 -5.45 30.13
CA LYS A 327 -5.71 -5.95 30.63
C LYS A 327 -6.89 -5.11 30.15
N VAL A 328 -6.75 -3.79 30.10
CA VAL A 328 -7.77 -2.86 29.57
C VAL A 328 -8.02 -3.11 28.09
N VAL A 329 -6.96 -3.26 27.28
CA VAL A 329 -7.06 -3.55 25.85
C VAL A 329 -7.74 -4.90 25.59
N GLN A 330 -7.38 -5.93 26.35
CA GLN A 330 -8.00 -7.25 26.27
C GLN A 330 -9.52 -7.18 26.53
N LEU A 331 -9.93 -6.48 27.60
CA LEU A 331 -11.35 -6.34 27.96
C LEU A 331 -12.15 -5.58 26.89
N ILE A 332 -11.56 -4.58 26.24
CA ILE A 332 -12.19 -3.86 25.12
C ILE A 332 -12.34 -4.78 23.91
N TYR A 333 -11.32 -5.59 23.59
CA TYR A 333 -11.42 -6.57 22.50
C TYR A 333 -12.48 -7.65 22.76
N GLU A 334 -12.53 -8.21 23.98
CA GLU A 334 -13.59 -9.14 24.39
C GLU A 334 -14.98 -8.50 24.24
N SER A 335 -15.10 -7.23 24.64
CA SER A 335 -16.34 -6.44 24.48
C SER A 335 -16.76 -6.32 23.00
N GLU A 336 -15.84 -6.03 22.10
CA GLU A 336 -16.14 -5.94 20.66
C GLU A 336 -16.58 -7.27 20.06
N MET A 337 -15.95 -8.38 20.46
CA MET A 337 -16.32 -9.71 19.99
C MET A 337 -17.73 -10.09 20.47
N LEU A 338 -18.05 -9.80 21.74
CA LEU A 338 -19.40 -10.01 22.29
C LEU A 338 -20.44 -9.12 21.60
N ARG A 339 -20.11 -7.85 21.32
CA ARG A 339 -20.98 -6.93 20.55
C ARG A 339 -21.30 -7.48 19.16
N LYS A 340 -20.30 -8.00 18.44
CA LYS A 340 -20.49 -8.62 17.11
C LYS A 340 -21.39 -9.85 17.16
N GLN A 341 -21.37 -10.59 18.28
CA GLN A 341 -22.28 -11.71 18.55
C GLN A 341 -23.67 -11.26 19.07
N GLN A 342 -23.96 -9.96 19.09
CA GLN A 342 -25.17 -9.35 19.64
C GLN A 342 -25.39 -9.59 21.16
N LYS A 343 -24.32 -9.92 21.90
CA LYS A 343 -24.34 -10.09 23.36
C LYS A 343 -24.05 -8.77 24.07
N PHE A 344 -24.95 -7.79 23.93
CA PHE A 344 -24.71 -6.40 24.33
C PHE A 344 -24.52 -6.20 25.84
N ALA A 345 -25.23 -6.96 26.68
CA ALA A 345 -25.10 -6.87 28.14
C ALA A 345 -23.71 -7.34 28.62
N GLU A 346 -23.26 -8.50 28.14
CA GLU A 346 -21.92 -9.04 28.43
C GLU A 346 -20.82 -8.10 27.89
N ALA A 347 -20.99 -7.57 26.68
CA ALA A 347 -20.09 -6.58 26.12
C ALA A 347 -19.99 -5.33 26.99
N GLY A 348 -21.12 -4.82 27.50
CA GLY A 348 -21.17 -3.68 28.41
C GLY A 348 -20.45 -3.94 29.73
N GLN A 349 -20.55 -5.16 30.26
CA GLN A 349 -19.86 -5.56 31.49
C GLN A 349 -18.34 -5.54 31.33
N LYS A 350 -17.82 -6.03 30.19
CA LYS A 350 -16.39 -5.95 29.86
C LYS A 350 -15.87 -4.52 29.78
N CYS A 351 -16.66 -3.60 29.24
CA CYS A 351 -16.34 -2.18 29.25
C CYS A 351 -16.32 -1.59 30.67
N LYS A 352 -17.21 -2.02 31.58
CA LYS A 352 -17.19 -1.59 32.99
C LYS A 352 -15.93 -2.07 33.71
N GLU A 353 -15.57 -3.34 33.54
CA GLU A 353 -14.31 -3.89 34.08
C GLU A 353 -13.08 -3.11 33.57
N ALA A 354 -13.06 -2.77 32.27
CA ALA A 354 -12.01 -1.94 31.70
C ALA A 354 -11.97 -0.54 32.32
N GLN A 355 -13.14 0.04 32.62
CA GLN A 355 -13.28 1.38 33.19
C GLN A 355 -12.80 1.46 34.64
N GLU A 356 -12.98 0.39 35.41
CA GLU A 356 -12.43 0.30 36.77
C GLU A 356 -10.90 0.29 36.77
N LEU A 357 -10.29 -0.32 35.76
CA LEU A 357 -8.83 -0.41 35.62
C LEU A 357 -8.19 0.87 35.05
N ALA A 358 -8.85 1.51 34.08
CA ALA A 358 -8.37 2.73 33.45
C ALA A 358 -9.53 3.68 33.09
N PRO A 359 -10.03 4.48 34.04
CA PRO A 359 -11.21 5.32 33.85
C PRO A 359 -11.06 6.37 32.75
N ASP A 360 -9.83 6.80 32.48
CA ASP A 360 -9.50 7.83 31.49
C ASP A 360 -9.16 7.25 30.10
N PHE A 361 -9.23 5.93 29.92
CA PHE A 361 -8.90 5.31 28.63
C PHE A 361 -9.99 5.58 27.59
N LEU A 362 -9.67 6.38 26.58
CA LEU A 362 -10.61 6.93 25.60
C LEU A 362 -11.43 5.87 24.85
N TRP A 363 -10.84 4.72 24.53
CA TRP A 363 -11.53 3.69 23.75
C TRP A 363 -12.67 3.00 24.50
N ILE A 364 -12.71 3.08 25.84
CA ILE A 364 -13.82 2.54 26.63
C ILE A 364 -15.10 3.30 26.31
N ASP A 365 -15.05 4.63 26.29
CA ASP A 365 -16.21 5.46 25.97
C ASP A 365 -16.67 5.24 24.51
N CYS A 366 -15.74 4.99 23.59
CA CYS A 366 -16.07 4.64 22.21
C CYS A 366 -16.81 3.29 22.12
N ALA A 367 -16.29 2.25 22.77
CA ALA A 367 -16.90 0.91 22.77
C ALA A 367 -18.28 0.93 23.42
N ARG A 368 -18.45 1.63 24.56
CA ARG A 368 -19.74 1.79 25.23
C ARG A 368 -20.76 2.52 24.37
N MET A 369 -20.36 3.60 23.69
CA MET A 369 -21.25 4.31 22.76
C MET A 369 -21.77 3.38 21.66
N GLN A 370 -20.87 2.61 21.03
CA GLN A 370 -21.23 1.67 19.96
C GLN A 370 -22.19 0.56 20.43
N ILE A 371 -21.99 0.02 21.64
CA ILE A 371 -22.88 -1.00 22.21
C ILE A 371 -24.31 -0.46 22.29
N HIS A 372 -24.51 0.76 22.79
CA HIS A 372 -25.83 1.36 22.90
C HIS A 372 -26.45 1.66 21.51
N THR A 373 -25.67 2.20 20.56
CA THR A 373 -26.20 2.48 19.21
C THR A 373 -26.57 1.21 18.45
N ASP A 374 -25.77 0.16 18.57
CA ASP A 374 -26.00 -1.10 17.85
C ASP A 374 -27.13 -1.93 18.47
N TYR A 375 -27.30 -1.85 19.79
CA TYR A 375 -28.45 -2.42 20.47
C TYR A 375 -29.75 -1.82 19.92
N VAL A 376 -29.81 -0.49 19.85
CA VAL A 376 -30.98 0.21 19.27
C VAL A 376 -31.15 -0.18 17.81
N ALA A 377 -30.08 -0.16 17.00
CA ALA A 377 -30.18 -0.53 15.58
C ALA A 377 -30.67 -1.97 15.36
N SER A 378 -30.26 -2.92 16.21
CA SER A 378 -30.61 -4.35 16.07
C SER A 378 -32.02 -4.69 16.54
N TYR A 379 -32.56 -3.89 17.47
CA TYR A 379 -33.84 -4.16 18.11
C TYR A 379 -34.89 -3.05 17.92
N VAL A 380 -34.62 -2.03 17.12
CA VAL A 380 -35.48 -0.84 16.95
C VAL A 380 -36.96 -1.16 16.72
N ASP A 381 -37.28 -2.24 15.99
CA ASP A 381 -38.66 -2.65 15.70
C ASP A 381 -39.39 -3.29 16.90
N ARG A 382 -38.65 -3.66 17.94
CA ARG A 382 -39.12 -4.39 19.12
C ARG A 382 -38.98 -3.60 20.43
N LEU A 383 -38.26 -2.48 20.41
CA LEU A 383 -38.03 -1.66 21.59
C LEU A 383 -39.15 -0.63 21.77
N SER A 384 -39.48 -0.34 23.03
CA SER A 384 -40.36 0.78 23.34
C SER A 384 -39.64 2.11 23.09
N HIS A 385 -40.43 3.16 22.85
CA HIS A 385 -39.93 4.52 22.63
C HIS A 385 -39.03 5.00 23.77
N GLN A 386 -39.42 4.70 25.00
CA GLN A 386 -38.68 5.07 26.21
C GLN A 386 -37.30 4.40 26.26
N VAL A 387 -37.21 3.11 25.90
CA VAL A 387 -35.94 2.37 25.89
C VAL A 387 -35.02 2.90 24.79
N ILE A 388 -35.58 3.22 23.62
CA ILE A 388 -34.83 3.82 22.51
C ILE A 388 -34.20 5.15 22.94
N GLU A 389 -34.98 6.05 23.54
CA GLU A 389 -34.52 7.36 24.04
C GLU A 389 -33.41 7.20 25.09
N GLU A 390 -33.61 6.30 26.06
CA GLU A 390 -32.66 6.04 27.13
C GLU A 390 -31.31 5.54 26.60
N GLN A 391 -31.33 4.54 25.72
CA GLN A 391 -30.11 3.94 25.17
C GLN A 391 -29.32 4.95 24.32
N LEU A 392 -30.00 5.77 23.51
CA LEU A 392 -29.33 6.79 22.72
C LEU A 392 -28.85 7.96 23.58
N GLY A 393 -29.53 8.26 24.69
CA GLY A 393 -29.05 9.16 25.74
C GLY A 393 -27.74 8.67 26.38
N HIS A 394 -27.63 7.36 26.64
CA HIS A 394 -26.38 6.75 27.09
C HIS A 394 -25.27 6.84 26.04
N ALA A 395 -25.58 6.60 24.75
CA ALA A 395 -24.62 6.78 23.66
C ALA A 395 -24.07 8.22 23.59
N LEU A 396 -24.94 9.23 23.71
CA LEU A 396 -24.55 10.64 23.75
C LEU A 396 -23.71 10.99 24.98
N LYS A 397 -24.00 10.40 26.14
CA LYS A 397 -23.20 10.56 27.36
C LYS A 397 -21.78 10.01 27.20
N HIS A 398 -21.61 8.91 26.46
CA HIS A 398 -20.29 8.31 26.23
C HIS A 398 -19.48 9.05 25.17
N ALA A 399 -20.10 9.45 24.06
CA ALA A 399 -19.48 10.39 23.12
C ALA A 399 -19.06 11.68 23.84
N GLY A 400 -19.97 12.16 24.71
CA GLY A 400 -19.77 12.98 25.90
C GLY A 400 -18.38 13.02 26.49
N ALA A 401 -18.17 11.97 27.28
CA ALA A 401 -16.95 11.74 28.04
C ALA A 401 -15.72 11.66 27.12
N TYR A 402 -15.83 11.04 25.94
CA TYR A 402 -14.73 10.96 24.99
C TYR A 402 -14.22 12.35 24.60
N ALA A 403 -15.10 13.25 24.12
CA ALA A 403 -14.64 14.56 23.66
C ALA A 403 -14.17 15.47 24.81
N GLN A 404 -14.68 15.26 26.04
CA GLN A 404 -14.15 15.96 27.22
C GLN A 404 -12.73 15.51 27.56
N LYS A 405 -12.45 14.21 27.46
CA LYS A 405 -11.13 13.63 27.72
C LYS A 405 -10.13 13.92 26.61
N ALA A 406 -10.57 14.00 25.35
CA ALA A 406 -9.74 14.28 24.19
C ALA A 406 -10.29 15.44 23.33
N PRO A 407 -10.26 16.68 23.84
CA PRO A 407 -10.87 17.84 23.16
C PRO A 407 -10.16 18.24 21.87
N SER A 408 -8.90 17.82 21.68
CA SER A 408 -8.13 18.02 20.45
C SER A 408 -8.31 16.89 19.43
N ASP A 409 -8.98 15.80 19.80
CA ASP A 409 -9.21 14.65 18.92
C ASP A 409 -10.54 14.81 18.16
N PRO A 410 -10.50 15.03 16.84
CA PRO A 410 -11.71 15.24 16.05
C PRO A 410 -12.64 14.01 16.05
N ARG A 411 -12.14 12.82 16.40
CA ARG A 411 -12.95 11.59 16.48
C ARG A 411 -14.05 11.69 17.52
N GLY A 412 -13.81 12.39 18.64
CA GLY A 412 -14.85 12.57 19.66
C GLY A 412 -16.08 13.25 19.10
N VAL A 413 -15.89 14.30 18.31
CA VAL A 413 -16.99 15.05 17.71
C VAL A 413 -17.68 14.27 16.58
N ILE A 414 -16.94 13.42 15.85
CA ILE A 414 -17.52 12.48 14.87
C ILE A 414 -18.41 11.44 15.57
N LEU A 415 -17.94 10.87 16.69
CA LEU A 415 -18.71 9.91 17.50
C LEU A 415 -19.98 10.54 18.06
N TYR A 416 -19.94 11.81 18.46
CA TYR A 416 -21.13 12.58 18.87
C TYR A 416 -22.14 12.74 17.73
N ALA A 417 -21.68 13.11 16.53
CA ALA A 417 -22.57 13.26 15.39
C ALA A 417 -23.20 11.93 14.95
N HIS A 418 -22.45 10.83 15.08
CA HIS A 418 -22.96 9.49 14.83
C HIS A 418 -24.08 9.13 15.83
N ALA A 419 -23.86 9.36 17.13
CA ALA A 419 -24.87 9.12 18.16
C ALA A 419 -26.15 9.97 17.93
N TYR A 420 -26.01 11.27 17.60
CA TYR A 420 -27.16 12.13 17.26
C TYR A 420 -27.89 11.71 15.97
N SER A 421 -27.16 11.17 14.99
CA SER A 421 -27.75 10.68 13.74
C SER A 421 -28.64 9.46 13.97
N ASN A 422 -28.19 8.53 14.82
CA ASN A 422 -28.93 7.33 15.21
C ASN A 422 -30.14 7.66 16.10
N TYR A 423 -29.96 8.62 17.03
CA TYR A 423 -31.03 9.18 17.86
C TYR A 423 -32.24 9.60 17.01
N ALA A 424 -31.93 10.26 15.92
CA ALA A 424 -32.91 10.94 15.10
C ALA A 424 -33.52 10.09 13.97
N ALA A 425 -32.91 8.95 13.65
CA ALA A 425 -33.53 7.91 12.81
C ALA A 425 -34.59 7.12 13.59
N ALA A 426 -34.40 6.97 14.91
CA ALA A 426 -35.37 6.35 15.78
C ALA A 426 -36.59 7.25 16.02
N GLU A 427 -36.38 8.56 16.27
CA GLU A 427 -37.46 9.56 16.48
C GLU A 427 -38.40 9.77 15.27
N TYR A 428 -37.91 9.61 14.03
CA TYR A 428 -38.76 9.65 12.83
C TYR A 428 -39.90 8.61 12.87
N ARG A 429 -39.70 7.50 13.58
CA ARG A 429 -40.71 6.46 13.79
C ARG A 429 -41.64 6.77 14.97
N LEU A 430 -41.31 7.76 15.81
CA LEU A 430 -42.02 8.06 17.05
C LEU A 430 -43.15 9.10 16.88
N ASN A 431 -43.30 9.68 15.69
CA ASN A 431 -44.40 10.55 15.26
C ASN A 431 -44.76 11.69 16.24
N GLN A 432 -43.76 12.20 16.97
CA GLN A 432 -43.89 13.40 17.80
C GLN A 432 -43.28 14.62 17.10
N ASN A 433 -43.94 15.76 17.26
CA ASN A 433 -43.66 17.04 16.61
C ASN A 433 -42.35 17.65 17.18
N ASP A 434 -41.20 17.50 16.49
CA ASP A 434 -39.92 17.52 17.20
C ASP A 434 -38.98 18.72 16.93
N GLN A 435 -39.33 19.87 17.51
CA GLN A 435 -38.41 21.03 17.59
C GLN A 435 -37.14 20.72 18.40
N ALA A 436 -37.20 19.77 19.35
CA ALA A 436 -36.06 19.40 20.17
C ALA A 436 -35.03 18.60 19.36
N LEU A 437 -35.47 17.68 18.50
CA LEU A 437 -34.61 16.96 17.58
C LEU A 437 -33.93 17.87 16.56
N ILE A 438 -34.67 18.81 15.99
CA ILE A 438 -34.10 19.81 15.07
C ILE A 438 -33.03 20.63 15.77
N ALA A 439 -33.22 20.98 17.05
CA ALA A 439 -32.21 21.67 17.85
C ALA A 439 -30.96 20.79 18.07
N LYS A 440 -31.12 19.50 18.34
CA LYS A 440 -30.00 18.55 18.49
C LYS A 440 -29.23 18.31 17.18
N ARG A 441 -29.93 18.22 16.05
CA ARG A 441 -29.28 18.12 14.73
C ARG A 441 -28.54 19.40 14.35
N ARG A 442 -29.04 20.58 14.72
CA ARG A 442 -28.32 21.85 14.56
C ARG A 442 -27.04 21.89 15.40
N GLU A 443 -27.12 21.45 16.65
CA GLU A 443 -25.94 21.31 17.54
C GLU A 443 -24.88 20.40 16.91
N ALA A 444 -25.28 19.24 16.37
CA ALA A 444 -24.37 18.34 15.67
C ALA A 444 -23.72 18.99 14.42
N ILE A 445 -24.49 19.73 13.61
CA ILE A 445 -23.98 20.45 12.43
C ILE A 445 -22.94 21.50 12.82
N GLU A 446 -23.18 22.26 13.89
CA GLU A 446 -22.23 23.26 14.39
C GLU A 446 -20.92 22.62 14.84
N LEU A 447 -21.00 21.53 15.60
CA LEU A 447 -19.84 20.79 16.09
C LEU A 447 -19.02 20.20 14.92
N LEU A 448 -19.68 19.53 13.98
CA LEU A 448 -19.02 18.99 12.78
C LEU A 448 -18.39 20.09 11.92
N THR A 449 -19.01 21.26 11.85
CA THR A 449 -18.46 22.41 11.13
C THR A 449 -17.16 22.90 11.78
N LYS A 450 -17.09 22.94 13.11
CA LYS A 450 -15.85 23.27 13.84
C LYS A 450 -14.75 22.24 13.58
N VAL A 451 -15.09 20.95 13.54
CA VAL A 451 -14.13 19.88 13.20
C VAL A 451 -13.54 20.10 11.81
N LEU A 452 -14.39 20.37 10.82
CA LEU A 452 -13.95 20.60 9.43
C LEU A 452 -13.04 21.81 9.26
N GLN A 453 -13.12 22.78 10.18
CA GLN A 453 -12.23 23.95 10.21
C GLN A 453 -10.84 23.64 10.81
N THR A 454 -10.61 22.42 11.29
CA THR A 454 -9.33 22.00 11.85
C THR A 454 -8.30 21.80 10.71
N PRO A 455 -7.22 22.60 10.63
CA PRO A 455 -6.29 22.57 9.51
C PRO A 455 -5.56 21.25 9.33
N SER A 456 -5.33 20.52 10.43
CA SER A 456 -4.64 19.23 10.47
C SER A 456 -5.55 18.01 10.25
N LEU A 457 -6.85 18.22 9.98
CA LEU A 457 -7.78 17.11 9.75
C LEU A 457 -7.42 16.40 8.43
N GLY A 458 -7.08 15.12 8.50
CA GLY A 458 -6.76 14.30 7.33
C GLY A 458 -7.99 14.07 6.44
N ASP A 459 -7.77 13.76 5.16
CA ASP A 459 -8.84 13.71 4.15
C ASP A 459 -9.88 12.61 4.41
N VAL A 460 -9.47 11.47 4.98
CA VAL A 460 -10.39 10.39 5.39
C VAL A 460 -11.37 10.87 6.47
N LEU A 461 -10.83 11.42 7.57
CA LEU A 461 -11.66 11.95 8.66
C LEU A 461 -12.49 13.15 8.21
N ARG A 462 -11.97 13.98 7.29
CA ARG A 462 -12.72 15.09 6.68
C ARG A 462 -13.90 14.59 5.86
N ALA A 463 -13.72 13.54 5.06
CA ALA A 463 -14.79 12.92 4.28
C ALA A 463 -15.89 12.33 5.17
N GLU A 464 -15.51 11.59 6.22
CA GLU A 464 -16.45 11.06 7.21
C GLU A 464 -17.24 12.18 7.92
N THR A 465 -16.54 13.22 8.37
CA THR A 465 -17.15 14.39 9.03
C THR A 465 -18.16 15.09 8.13
N LEU A 466 -17.84 15.24 6.83
CA LEU A 466 -18.77 15.80 5.83
C LEU A 466 -20.00 14.91 5.64
N ASN A 467 -19.83 13.58 5.57
CA ASN A 467 -20.95 12.65 5.45
C ASN A 467 -21.94 12.74 6.63
N TYR A 468 -21.44 12.82 7.87
CA TYR A 468 -22.30 12.99 9.04
C TYR A 468 -22.96 14.38 9.10
N ARG A 469 -22.28 15.42 8.58
CA ARG A 469 -22.86 16.77 8.50
C ARG A 469 -23.95 16.84 7.45
N ALA A 470 -23.74 16.20 6.30
CA ALA A 470 -24.71 16.06 5.22
C ALA A 470 -25.98 15.36 5.70
N PHE A 471 -25.83 14.24 6.43
CA PHE A 471 -26.95 13.51 7.01
C PHE A 471 -27.75 14.37 8.00
N SER A 472 -27.06 15.11 8.85
CA SER A 472 -27.70 16.02 9.81
C SER A 472 -28.43 17.19 9.11
N ARG A 473 -27.84 17.73 8.03
CA ARG A 473 -28.41 18.80 7.20
C ARG A 473 -29.65 18.35 6.45
N MET A 474 -29.61 17.17 5.83
CA MET A 474 -30.76 16.56 5.16
C MET A 474 -31.97 16.52 6.09
N ALA A 475 -31.77 16.07 7.33
CA ALA A 475 -32.86 15.90 8.28
C ALA A 475 -33.40 17.21 8.89
N ILE A 476 -32.73 18.35 8.72
CA ILE A 476 -33.28 19.68 9.00
C ILE A 476 -33.76 20.40 7.72
N ALA A 477 -33.90 19.65 6.61
CA ALA A 477 -34.28 20.13 5.28
C ALA A 477 -33.29 21.12 4.62
N ASP A 478 -32.03 21.16 5.06
CA ASP A 478 -30.94 21.84 4.35
C ASP A 478 -30.40 20.94 3.23
N VAL A 479 -31.20 20.81 2.17
CA VAL A 479 -30.95 19.91 1.04
C VAL A 479 -29.70 20.31 0.24
N ASP A 480 -29.50 21.60 0.00
CA ASP A 480 -28.37 22.10 -0.78
C ASP A 480 -27.05 21.91 -0.03
N GLY A 481 -27.05 22.19 1.28
CA GLY A 481 -25.90 21.94 2.14
C GLY A 481 -25.56 20.45 2.25
N ALA A 482 -26.58 19.57 2.30
CA ALA A 482 -26.38 18.13 2.31
C ALA A 482 -25.77 17.61 1.00
N PHE A 483 -26.24 18.09 -0.17
CA PHE A 483 -25.64 17.72 -1.46
C PHE A 483 -24.18 18.16 -1.59
N ALA A 484 -23.88 19.40 -1.16
CA ALA A 484 -22.52 19.93 -1.20
C ALA A 484 -21.58 19.07 -0.34
N ASP A 485 -22.02 18.72 0.87
CA ASP A 485 -21.22 17.90 1.78
C ASP A 485 -21.05 16.45 1.30
N TYR A 486 -22.10 15.80 0.79
CA TYR A 486 -21.97 14.46 0.21
C TYR A 486 -21.08 14.44 -1.04
N ALA A 487 -21.18 15.47 -1.89
CA ALA A 487 -20.34 15.59 -3.08
C ALA A 487 -18.86 15.76 -2.70
N GLU A 488 -18.57 16.57 -1.68
CA GLU A 488 -17.21 16.77 -1.20
C GLU A 488 -16.67 15.53 -0.47
N ALA A 489 -17.48 14.83 0.33
CA ALA A 489 -17.10 13.56 0.96
C ALA A 489 -16.71 12.51 -0.10
N ILE A 490 -17.51 12.38 -1.17
CA ILE A 490 -17.22 11.48 -2.31
C ILE A 490 -15.98 11.93 -3.10
N ARG A 491 -15.74 13.24 -3.20
CA ARG A 491 -14.55 13.77 -3.87
C ARG A 491 -13.27 13.44 -3.10
N LEU A 492 -13.33 13.51 -1.77
CA LEU A 492 -12.21 13.23 -0.88
C LEU A 492 -11.93 11.73 -0.77
N ASP A 493 -12.98 10.91 -0.65
CA ASP A 493 -12.86 9.45 -0.69
C ASP A 493 -14.00 8.82 -1.53
N PRO A 494 -13.72 8.47 -2.80
CA PRO A 494 -14.73 7.92 -3.70
C PRO A 494 -14.97 6.42 -3.53
N THR A 495 -14.27 5.77 -2.59
CA THR A 495 -14.30 4.31 -2.41
C THR A 495 -15.27 3.88 -1.31
N VAL A 496 -15.73 4.81 -0.47
CA VAL A 496 -16.65 4.54 0.62
C VAL A 496 -18.09 4.42 0.11
N ALA A 497 -18.60 3.19 0.08
CA ALA A 497 -19.97 2.89 -0.39
C ALA A 497 -21.05 3.67 0.37
N LEU A 498 -20.86 3.89 1.68
CA LEU A 498 -21.81 4.57 2.55
C LEU A 498 -22.15 5.99 2.06
N PHE A 499 -21.18 6.73 1.51
CA PHE A 499 -21.41 8.10 1.05
C PHE A 499 -22.39 8.16 -0.13
N TYR A 500 -22.32 7.18 -1.02
CA TYR A 500 -23.24 7.04 -2.14
C TYR A 500 -24.62 6.59 -1.67
N THR A 501 -24.70 5.64 -0.73
CA THR A 501 -25.98 5.21 -0.13
C THR A 501 -26.71 6.38 0.52
N ASN A 502 -26.00 7.20 1.29
CA ASN A 502 -26.60 8.33 1.98
C ASN A 502 -27.05 9.44 1.02
N ARG A 503 -26.27 9.73 -0.04
CA ARG A 503 -26.71 10.68 -1.08
C ARG A 503 -27.87 10.14 -1.91
N ALA A 504 -27.94 8.83 -2.12
CA ALA A 504 -29.08 8.20 -2.79
C ALA A 504 -30.38 8.39 -2.01
N GLN A 505 -30.35 8.22 -0.68
CA GLN A 505 -31.51 8.48 0.18
C GLN A 505 -32.00 9.93 0.05
N LEU A 506 -31.08 10.89 -0.03
CA LEU A 506 -31.42 12.29 -0.29
C LEU A 506 -32.09 12.47 -1.67
N TYR A 507 -31.60 11.80 -2.71
CA TYR A 507 -32.26 11.81 -4.02
C TYR A 507 -33.66 11.17 -3.99
N GLU A 508 -33.85 10.08 -3.24
CA GLU A 508 -35.16 9.42 -3.07
C GLU A 508 -36.16 10.34 -2.36
N HIS A 509 -35.72 11.03 -1.29
CA HIS A 509 -36.55 11.99 -0.57
C HIS A 509 -37.05 13.14 -1.47
N LEU A 510 -36.28 13.47 -2.51
CA LEU A 510 -36.62 14.50 -3.50
C LEU A 510 -37.34 13.93 -4.74
N GLY A 511 -37.67 12.64 -4.77
CA GLY A 511 -38.30 11.96 -5.92
C GLY A 511 -37.37 11.77 -7.13
N ARG A 512 -36.06 12.03 -6.97
CA ARG A 512 -35.02 11.90 -8.02
C ARG A 512 -34.54 10.46 -8.14
N ASN A 513 -35.49 9.57 -8.44
CA ASN A 513 -35.30 8.12 -8.45
C ASN A 513 -34.25 7.63 -9.47
N ARG A 514 -33.93 8.42 -10.50
CA ARG A 514 -32.92 8.03 -11.50
C ARG A 514 -31.51 8.18 -10.94
N GLU A 515 -31.26 9.29 -10.25
CA GLU A 515 -30.00 9.61 -9.58
C GLU A 515 -29.78 8.73 -8.35
N ALA A 516 -30.82 8.52 -7.53
CA ALA A 516 -30.77 7.59 -6.40
C ALA A 516 -30.33 6.18 -6.84
N ARG A 517 -30.95 5.63 -7.89
CA ARG A 517 -30.56 4.33 -8.45
C ARG A 517 -29.13 4.30 -9.00
N ALA A 518 -28.59 5.43 -9.46
CA ALA A 518 -27.20 5.50 -9.92
C ALA A 518 -26.21 5.42 -8.75
N ASP A 519 -26.48 6.15 -7.67
CA ASP A 519 -25.67 6.13 -6.46
C ASP A 519 -25.78 4.79 -5.71
N LEU A 520 -26.98 4.19 -5.60
CA LEU A 520 -27.14 2.84 -5.01
C LEU A 520 -26.38 1.77 -5.80
N ARG A 521 -26.39 1.84 -7.14
CA ARG A 521 -25.57 0.94 -7.97
C ARG A 521 -24.09 1.12 -7.70
N ARG A 522 -23.63 2.35 -7.49
CA ARG A 522 -22.23 2.63 -7.17
C ARG A 522 -21.86 2.13 -5.77
N ALA A 523 -22.72 2.34 -4.78
CA ALA A 523 -22.56 1.81 -3.43
C ALA A 523 -22.47 0.28 -3.44
N GLN A 524 -23.36 -0.39 -4.18
CA GLN A 524 -23.37 -1.86 -4.31
C GLN A 524 -22.09 -2.37 -5.00
N GLN A 525 -21.60 -1.68 -6.04
CA GLN A 525 -20.31 -2.01 -6.68
C GLN A 525 -19.14 -1.86 -5.71
N LEU A 526 -19.13 -0.81 -4.90
CA LEU A 526 -18.07 -0.56 -3.92
C LEU A 526 -18.12 -1.56 -2.75
N GLN A 527 -19.32 -1.90 -2.25
CA GLN A 527 -19.49 -2.98 -1.27
C GLN A 527 -19.05 -4.32 -1.84
N GLN A 528 -19.38 -4.63 -3.09
CA GLN A 528 -18.87 -5.82 -3.78
C GLN A 528 -17.36 -5.77 -4.01
N GLN A 529 -16.75 -4.59 -4.17
CA GLN A 529 -15.29 -4.43 -4.27
C GLN A 529 -14.57 -4.48 -2.91
N ALA A 530 -15.29 -4.23 -1.81
CA ALA A 530 -14.77 -4.33 -0.45
C ALA A 530 -14.98 -5.73 0.14
N THR A 531 -16.09 -6.41 -0.17
CA THR A 531 -16.34 -7.82 0.20
C THR A 531 -15.71 -8.79 -0.77
N ALA A 532 -15.49 -8.37 -2.02
CA ALA A 532 -14.58 -8.99 -2.95
C ALA A 532 -13.40 -8.04 -3.14
N GLU A 533 -12.38 -8.13 -2.28
CA GLU A 533 -11.04 -7.94 -2.84
C GLU A 533 -10.80 -9.12 -3.80
N PRO A 534 -11.31 -9.02 -5.06
CA PRO A 534 -10.43 -8.76 -6.18
C PRO A 534 -11.07 -8.03 -7.42
N VAL A 535 -10.19 -7.47 -8.26
CA VAL A 535 -10.29 -7.23 -9.73
C VAL A 535 -11.22 -6.17 -10.35
N GLU A 536 -10.62 -5.02 -10.72
CA GLU A 536 -11.14 -4.02 -11.67
C GLU A 536 -11.53 -4.58 -13.07
N ARG A 537 -12.67 -4.13 -13.61
CA ARG A 537 -12.97 -4.11 -15.06
C ARG A 537 -13.36 -2.69 -15.50
N GLY A 538 -12.65 -2.17 -16.50
CA GLY A 538 -13.01 -0.98 -17.29
C GLY A 538 -13.85 -1.29 -18.54
N PRO A 539 -14.31 -0.26 -19.28
CA PRO A 539 -15.46 -0.31 -20.22
C PRO A 539 -15.12 -0.85 -21.62
N THR A 540 -16.16 -1.29 -22.36
CA THR A 540 -16.11 -2.00 -23.65
C THR A 540 -16.07 -1.11 -24.92
N ARG A 541 -15.15 -1.48 -25.83
CA ARG A 541 -15.01 -1.31 -27.31
C ARG A 541 -15.56 -0.06 -28.04
N GLY A 542 -14.59 0.72 -28.56
CA GLY A 542 -14.73 1.68 -29.67
C GLY A 542 -13.45 2.52 -29.82
N SER A 543 -12.49 2.06 -30.62
CA SER A 543 -11.13 2.59 -30.75
C SER A 543 -11.05 4.08 -31.10
N THR A 544 -10.66 4.91 -30.15
CA THR A 544 -10.10 6.24 -30.44
C THR A 544 -8.62 6.18 -30.09
N TRP A 545 -7.76 6.04 -31.11
CA TRP A 545 -6.32 6.17 -30.90
C TRP A 545 -6.04 7.61 -30.48
N VAL A 546 -5.47 7.77 -29.29
CA VAL A 546 -5.18 9.08 -28.71
C VAL A 546 -3.72 9.40 -29.01
N PRO A 547 -3.42 10.52 -29.68
CA PRO A 547 -2.05 10.98 -29.80
C PRO A 547 -1.53 11.36 -28.42
N PHE A 548 -0.41 10.79 -28.03
CA PHE A 548 0.29 11.10 -26.80
C PHE A 548 1.61 11.78 -27.14
N VAL A 549 1.87 12.89 -26.45
CA VAL A 549 3.17 13.55 -26.42
C VAL A 549 3.70 13.36 -25.02
N SER A 550 4.92 12.85 -24.91
CA SER A 550 5.59 12.71 -23.61
C SER A 550 5.55 14.03 -22.84
N ASP A 551 5.44 13.99 -21.52
CA ASP A 551 5.36 15.20 -20.67
C ASP A 551 6.51 16.19 -20.92
N GLU A 552 7.69 15.69 -21.32
CA GLU A 552 8.85 16.52 -21.69
C GLU A 552 8.85 17.05 -23.15
N GLY A 553 7.82 16.74 -23.94
CA GLY A 553 7.71 17.11 -25.35
C GLY A 553 8.71 16.43 -26.30
N ARG A 554 9.34 15.33 -25.87
CA ARG A 554 10.50 14.70 -26.53
C ARG A 554 10.13 13.65 -27.58
N TYR A 555 9.04 12.92 -27.37
CA TYR A 555 8.52 11.96 -28.34
C TYR A 555 7.00 12.08 -28.48
N ARG A 556 6.50 11.64 -29.63
CA ARG A 556 5.07 11.47 -29.90
C ARG A 556 4.81 10.02 -30.29
N ILE A 557 3.71 9.47 -29.82
CA ILE A 557 3.23 8.12 -30.16
C ILE A 557 1.70 8.07 -30.04
N GLU A 558 1.03 7.18 -30.76
CA GLU A 558 -0.41 6.96 -30.59
C GLU A 558 -0.67 5.76 -29.65
N PHE A 559 -1.59 5.90 -28.69
CA PHE A 559 -2.07 4.79 -27.86
C PHE A 559 -3.54 4.47 -28.16
N PRO A 560 -4.00 3.21 -28.02
CA PRO A 560 -5.40 2.84 -28.24
C PRO A 560 -6.37 3.33 -27.13
N GLY A 561 -5.85 3.99 -26.10
CA GLY A 561 -6.58 4.69 -25.05
C GLY A 561 -5.63 5.60 -24.26
N THR A 562 -6.09 6.21 -23.17
CA THR A 562 -5.27 7.15 -22.38
C THR A 562 -4.18 6.38 -21.60
N PRO A 563 -2.89 6.57 -21.92
CA PRO A 563 -1.81 5.89 -21.20
C PRO A 563 -1.60 6.49 -19.80
N LYS A 564 -0.99 5.73 -18.90
CA LYS A 564 -0.49 6.21 -17.61
C LYS A 564 1.04 6.38 -17.68
N SER A 565 1.54 7.53 -17.26
CA SER A 565 2.98 7.80 -17.13
C SER A 565 3.43 7.63 -15.68
N SER A 566 4.61 7.05 -15.48
CA SER A 566 5.28 6.97 -14.19
C SER A 566 6.78 7.20 -14.36
N VAL A 567 7.39 7.76 -13.32
CA VAL A 567 8.84 7.97 -13.25
C VAL A 567 9.40 7.02 -12.21
N ASN A 568 10.38 6.22 -12.60
CA ASN A 568 11.04 5.27 -11.71
C ASN A 568 12.51 5.67 -11.56
N ARG A 569 12.97 5.82 -10.32
CA ARG A 569 14.36 6.16 -9.99
C ARG A 569 14.97 5.00 -9.22
N LYS A 570 15.86 4.25 -9.89
CA LYS A 570 16.68 3.20 -9.27
C LYS A 570 18.15 3.46 -9.60
N ASN A 571 19.03 3.33 -8.62
CA ASN A 571 20.50 3.34 -8.77
C ASN A 571 21.00 4.41 -9.76
N THR A 572 20.80 5.68 -9.41
CA THR A 572 21.23 6.89 -10.17
C THR A 572 20.71 7.04 -11.61
N THR A 573 19.91 6.09 -12.09
CA THR A 573 19.39 6.08 -13.46
C THR A 573 17.89 6.44 -13.44
N LEU A 574 17.52 7.46 -14.23
CA LEU A 574 16.15 7.96 -14.30
C LEU A 574 15.47 7.33 -15.51
N SER A 575 14.42 6.53 -15.27
CA SER A 575 13.65 5.87 -16.32
C SER A 575 12.21 6.38 -16.32
N TYR A 576 11.72 6.72 -17.49
CA TYR A 576 10.38 7.25 -17.71
C TYR A 576 9.56 6.22 -18.47
N LEU A 577 8.51 5.73 -17.82
CA LEU A 577 7.63 4.72 -18.40
C LEU A 577 6.26 5.32 -18.69
N THR A 578 5.80 5.13 -19.92
CA THR A 578 4.42 5.40 -20.32
C THR A 578 3.81 4.10 -20.82
N ALA A 579 2.73 3.65 -20.18
CA ALA A 579 2.11 2.36 -20.47
C ALA A 579 0.59 2.45 -20.60
N TYR A 580 0.04 1.65 -21.49
CA TYR A 580 -1.39 1.39 -21.62
C TYR A 580 -1.62 -0.12 -21.64
N THR A 581 -2.49 -0.60 -20.75
CA THR A 581 -2.95 -1.99 -20.73
C THR A 581 -4.42 -2.00 -21.12
N ASP A 582 -4.77 -2.73 -22.16
CA ASP A 582 -6.17 -2.94 -22.52
C ASP A 582 -6.82 -3.87 -21.46
N PRO A 583 -7.80 -3.38 -20.68
CA PRO A 583 -8.42 -4.18 -19.61
C PRO A 583 -9.22 -5.39 -20.12
N GLN A 584 -9.53 -5.43 -21.42
CA GLN A 584 -10.43 -6.40 -22.02
C GLN A 584 -9.74 -7.40 -22.95
N ASP A 585 -8.63 -7.01 -23.60
CA ASP A 585 -8.08 -7.74 -24.75
C ASP A 585 -6.63 -8.24 -24.60
N GLU A 586 -6.05 -8.23 -23.39
CA GLU A 586 -4.71 -8.80 -23.08
C GLU A 586 -3.53 -8.21 -23.89
N MET A 587 -3.73 -7.05 -24.53
CA MET A 587 -2.68 -6.30 -25.26
C MET A 587 -2.04 -5.23 -24.36
N GLN A 588 -0.72 -5.12 -24.41
CA GLN A 588 0.03 -4.11 -23.67
C GLN A 588 0.92 -3.29 -24.57
N TYR A 589 0.84 -1.98 -24.42
CA TYR A 589 1.55 -0.98 -25.21
C TYR A 589 2.41 -0.16 -24.26
N LEU A 590 3.70 -0.04 -24.55
CA LEU A 590 4.62 0.65 -23.66
C LEU A 590 5.67 1.46 -24.42
N VAL A 591 6.09 2.55 -23.79
CA VAL A 591 7.27 3.33 -24.15
C VAL A 591 8.07 3.59 -22.88
N ASN A 592 9.34 3.22 -22.88
CA ASN A 592 10.30 3.54 -21.84
C ASN A 592 11.44 4.35 -22.45
N TYR A 593 11.98 5.31 -21.70
CA TYR A 593 13.30 5.85 -22.03
C TYR A 593 14.12 6.13 -20.78
N THR A 594 15.43 6.03 -20.95
CA THR A 594 16.41 6.20 -19.89
C THR A 594 17.53 7.13 -20.34
N ASP A 595 17.89 8.08 -19.49
CA ASP A 595 19.08 8.91 -19.67
C ASP A 595 20.33 8.09 -19.31
N LEU A 596 21.21 7.88 -20.29
CA LEU A 596 22.48 7.17 -20.14
C LEU A 596 23.46 8.05 -19.36
N SER A 597 24.16 7.48 -18.39
CA SER A 597 25.10 8.23 -17.56
C SER A 597 26.28 8.79 -18.36
N ALA A 598 26.92 9.84 -17.84
CA ALA A 598 28.12 10.40 -18.44
C ALA A 598 29.23 9.35 -18.63
N ASP A 599 29.32 8.35 -17.75
CA ASP A 599 30.29 7.26 -17.83
C ASP A 599 30.02 6.34 -19.03
N VAL A 600 28.75 5.99 -19.29
CA VAL A 600 28.35 5.22 -20.47
C VAL A 600 28.59 6.02 -21.75
N MET A 601 28.31 7.33 -21.71
CA MET A 601 28.57 8.22 -22.84
C MET A 601 30.06 8.44 -23.11
N ALA A 602 30.91 8.37 -22.08
CA ALA A 602 32.37 8.47 -22.20
C ALA A 602 33.01 7.27 -22.92
N LEU A 603 32.32 6.13 -23.01
CA LEU A 603 32.78 4.95 -23.76
C LEU A 603 32.82 5.18 -25.27
N ASN A 604 32.11 6.20 -25.78
CA ASN A 604 32.06 6.63 -27.17
C ASN A 604 31.83 5.47 -28.17
N TRP A 605 31.00 4.50 -27.79
CA TRP A 605 30.69 3.35 -28.64
C TRP A 605 29.86 3.75 -29.86
N PRO A 606 30.07 3.12 -31.03
CA PRO A 606 29.14 3.21 -32.15
C PRO A 606 27.73 2.78 -31.71
N ALA A 607 26.70 3.47 -32.20
CA ALA A 607 25.31 3.22 -31.79
C ALA A 607 24.89 1.75 -31.96
N ASP A 608 25.31 1.11 -33.05
CA ASP A 608 25.04 -0.32 -33.30
C ASP A 608 25.65 -1.21 -32.22
N ARG A 609 26.90 -0.96 -31.80
CA ARG A 609 27.56 -1.72 -30.74
C ARG A 609 26.87 -1.54 -29.40
N MET A 610 26.34 -0.34 -29.14
CA MET A 610 25.60 -0.07 -27.90
C MET A 610 24.25 -0.78 -27.91
N LEU A 611 23.54 -0.79 -29.03
CA LEU A 611 22.28 -1.52 -29.21
C LEU A 611 22.48 -3.03 -29.03
N ASP A 612 23.54 -3.61 -29.59
CA ASP A 612 23.84 -5.04 -29.42
C ASP A 612 24.06 -5.40 -27.94
N LYS A 613 24.80 -4.57 -27.20
CA LYS A 613 25.02 -4.79 -25.76
C LYS A 613 23.77 -4.64 -24.91
N LEU A 614 22.90 -3.68 -25.25
CA LEU A 614 21.64 -3.48 -24.56
C LEU A 614 20.63 -4.60 -24.86
N ARG A 615 20.66 -5.17 -26.08
CA ARG A 615 19.91 -6.39 -26.44
C ARG A 615 20.41 -7.59 -25.64
N ASP A 616 21.71 -7.83 -25.59
CA ASP A 616 22.28 -9.00 -24.90
C ASP A 616 21.98 -8.96 -23.40
N ASN A 617 21.98 -7.77 -22.78
CA ASN A 617 21.60 -7.60 -21.39
C ASN A 617 20.08 -7.73 -21.13
N LEU A 618 19.25 -7.64 -22.17
CA LEU A 618 17.80 -7.80 -22.07
C LEU A 618 17.37 -9.27 -22.17
N LEU A 619 18.05 -10.08 -22.98
CA LEU A 619 17.66 -11.48 -23.22
C LEU A 619 18.13 -12.38 -22.07
N ASP A 620 17.21 -13.14 -21.49
CA ASP A 620 17.49 -14.21 -20.51
C ASP A 620 16.97 -15.58 -21.00
N ASP A 621 17.12 -16.62 -20.18
CA ASP A 621 16.73 -18.00 -20.52
C ASP A 621 15.21 -18.18 -20.74
N THR A 622 14.39 -17.19 -20.37
CA THR A 622 12.94 -17.18 -20.57
C THR A 622 12.54 -16.52 -21.89
N MET A 623 13.48 -15.94 -22.62
CA MET A 623 13.26 -15.12 -23.81
C MET A 623 13.99 -15.70 -25.03
N HIS A 624 13.21 -16.16 -26.02
CA HIS A 624 13.76 -16.62 -27.28
C HIS A 624 13.63 -15.54 -28.34
N LEU A 625 14.75 -14.94 -28.74
CA LEU A 625 14.82 -14.02 -29.88
C LEU A 625 14.46 -14.79 -31.16
N GLU A 626 13.30 -14.49 -31.73
CA GLU A 626 12.83 -15.11 -32.98
C GLU A 626 13.37 -14.37 -34.21
N ARG A 627 13.50 -13.04 -34.11
CA ARG A 627 13.92 -12.19 -35.22
C ARG A 627 14.49 -10.87 -34.72
N GLU A 628 15.52 -10.39 -35.41
CA GLU A 628 16.11 -9.07 -35.23
C GLU A 628 16.26 -8.39 -36.60
N ASP A 629 15.80 -7.14 -36.70
CA ASP A 629 15.93 -6.32 -37.91
C ASP A 629 16.50 -4.93 -37.56
N ASP A 630 17.31 -4.40 -38.47
CA ASP A 630 17.78 -3.02 -38.39
C ASP A 630 16.67 -2.04 -38.77
N VAL A 631 16.41 -1.08 -37.89
CA VAL A 631 15.43 -0.01 -38.11
C VAL A 631 16.06 1.35 -37.90
N ARG A 632 15.41 2.40 -38.43
CA ARG A 632 15.87 3.78 -38.26
C ARG A 632 14.76 4.69 -37.76
N LEU A 633 15.14 5.63 -36.90
CA LEU A 633 14.30 6.71 -36.43
C LEU A 633 14.92 8.05 -36.84
N GLY A 634 14.53 8.54 -38.02
CA GLY A 634 15.24 9.63 -38.69
C GLY A 634 16.67 9.21 -39.03
N THR A 635 17.66 9.92 -38.48
CA THR A 635 19.10 9.62 -38.65
C THR A 635 19.66 8.66 -37.60
N HIS A 636 18.87 8.23 -36.62
CA HIS A 636 19.34 7.40 -35.50
C HIS A 636 19.14 5.91 -35.78
N ALA A 637 20.16 5.12 -35.46
CA ALA A 637 20.12 3.66 -35.56
C ALA A 637 19.20 3.07 -34.48
N GLY A 638 18.54 1.97 -34.82
CA GLY A 638 17.71 1.19 -33.90
C GLY A 638 17.62 -0.27 -34.29
N ARG A 639 17.13 -1.09 -33.37
CA ARG A 639 16.89 -2.52 -33.56
C ARG A 639 15.42 -2.84 -33.28
N GLU A 640 14.82 -3.63 -34.16
CA GLU A 640 13.52 -4.24 -33.91
C GLU A 640 13.70 -5.71 -33.52
N LEU A 641 13.21 -6.09 -32.36
CA LEU A 641 13.33 -7.43 -31.80
C LEU A 641 11.94 -8.07 -31.71
N SER A 642 11.81 -9.27 -32.26
CA SER A 642 10.66 -10.15 -32.06
C SER A 642 11.06 -11.28 -31.12
N ILE A 643 10.40 -11.37 -29.98
CA ILE A 643 10.77 -12.25 -28.89
C ILE A 643 9.57 -13.13 -28.51
N ARG A 644 9.79 -14.42 -28.36
CA ARG A 644 8.82 -15.37 -27.81
C ARG A 644 9.24 -15.74 -26.40
N LEU A 645 8.35 -15.55 -25.45
CA LEU A 645 8.55 -15.98 -24.07
C LEU A 645 8.34 -17.49 -23.96
N THR A 646 8.99 -18.15 -22.99
CA THR A 646 8.78 -19.57 -22.68
C THR A 646 7.34 -19.88 -22.26
N SER A 647 6.61 -18.88 -21.74
CA SER A 647 5.18 -18.94 -21.42
C SER A 647 4.25 -18.83 -22.64
N GLY A 648 4.78 -18.57 -23.84
CA GLY A 648 4.06 -18.60 -25.12
C GLY A 648 3.55 -17.24 -25.61
N GLU A 649 3.69 -16.17 -24.83
CA GLU A 649 3.42 -14.81 -25.28
C GLU A 649 4.49 -14.32 -26.27
N ARG A 650 4.09 -13.35 -27.08
CA ARG A 650 4.96 -12.67 -28.04
C ARG A 650 5.13 -11.22 -27.65
N LEU A 651 6.37 -10.76 -27.79
CA LEU A 651 6.80 -9.39 -27.55
C LEU A 651 7.48 -8.88 -28.82
N GLN A 652 7.05 -7.72 -29.31
CA GLN A 652 7.75 -7.01 -30.38
C GLN A 652 8.15 -5.65 -29.85
N MET A 653 9.43 -5.32 -30.00
CA MET A 653 9.98 -4.07 -29.48
C MET A 653 10.92 -3.41 -30.46
N ARG A 654 11.02 -2.09 -30.37
CA ARG A 654 11.99 -1.25 -31.06
C ARG A 654 12.84 -0.50 -30.05
N GLN A 655 14.14 -0.55 -30.26
CA GLN A 655 15.13 0.11 -29.42
C GLN A 655 15.86 1.17 -30.23
N TYR A 656 16.05 2.36 -29.64
CA TYR A 656 16.74 3.47 -30.30
C TYR A 656 17.71 4.16 -29.34
N VAL A 657 18.87 4.51 -29.85
CA VAL A 657 19.82 5.37 -29.14
C VAL A 657 19.80 6.75 -29.79
N VAL A 658 19.50 7.77 -28.99
CA VAL A 658 19.41 9.17 -29.43
C VAL A 658 20.24 10.01 -28.48
N LYS A 659 21.46 10.38 -28.91
CA LYS A 659 22.46 11.06 -28.06
C LYS A 659 22.72 10.27 -26.76
N ASP A 660 22.39 10.86 -25.62
CA ASP A 660 22.52 10.33 -24.26
C ASP A 660 21.26 9.61 -23.78
N ARG A 661 20.33 9.25 -24.66
CA ARG A 661 19.06 8.61 -24.30
C ARG A 661 18.84 7.29 -25.01
N PHE A 662 18.37 6.31 -24.25
CA PHE A 662 17.96 5.02 -24.76
C PHE A 662 16.44 4.88 -24.70
N TYR A 663 15.80 4.69 -25.86
CA TYR A 663 14.35 4.52 -26.00
C TYR A 663 14.00 3.06 -26.28
N GLN A 664 12.92 2.59 -25.65
CA GLN A 664 12.34 1.26 -25.86
C GLN A 664 10.84 1.41 -26.10
N VAL A 665 10.35 0.97 -27.25
CA VAL A 665 8.93 1.00 -27.62
C VAL A 665 8.50 -0.45 -27.82
N ALA A 666 7.56 -0.96 -27.04
CA ALA A 666 7.21 -2.38 -27.09
C ALA A 666 5.71 -2.64 -27.03
N VAL A 667 5.33 -3.80 -27.59
CA VAL A 667 4.00 -4.38 -27.48
C VAL A 667 4.10 -5.86 -27.14
N GLY A 668 3.32 -6.31 -26.16
CA GLY A 668 3.25 -7.71 -25.76
C GLY A 668 1.83 -8.23 -25.60
N ALA A 669 1.60 -9.49 -25.98
CA ALA A 669 0.34 -10.22 -25.81
C ALA A 669 0.50 -11.73 -26.02
N SER A 670 -0.55 -12.52 -25.76
CA SER A 670 -0.58 -13.95 -26.12
C SER A 670 -0.40 -14.15 -27.64
N ALA A 671 0.24 -15.25 -28.07
CA ALA A 671 0.56 -15.47 -29.49
C ALA A 671 -0.66 -15.39 -30.43
N GLN A 672 -1.82 -15.88 -29.99
CA GLN A 672 -3.06 -15.82 -30.77
C GLN A 672 -3.57 -14.38 -30.93
N ARG A 673 -3.52 -13.58 -29.86
CA ARG A 673 -3.95 -12.18 -29.91
C ARG A 673 -2.97 -11.32 -30.69
N PHE A 674 -1.68 -11.55 -30.50
CA PHE A 674 -0.60 -10.88 -31.23
C PHE A 674 -0.74 -11.05 -32.75
N ALA A 675 -1.13 -12.25 -33.19
CA ALA A 675 -1.40 -12.53 -34.60
C ALA A 675 -2.67 -11.82 -35.11
N ALA A 676 -3.73 -11.77 -34.30
CA ALA A 676 -5.00 -11.11 -34.67
C ALA A 676 -4.88 -9.58 -34.76
N GLU A 677 -4.02 -8.96 -33.95
CA GLU A 677 -3.88 -7.50 -33.83
C GLU A 677 -2.63 -6.94 -34.53
N ARG A 678 -2.01 -7.71 -35.45
CA ARG A 678 -0.74 -7.34 -36.11
C ARG A 678 -0.74 -5.95 -36.75
N ALA A 679 -1.90 -5.50 -37.26
CA ALA A 679 -2.08 -4.17 -37.81
C ALA A 679 -1.95 -3.07 -36.73
N ASN A 680 -2.51 -3.30 -35.54
CA ASN A 680 -2.44 -2.38 -34.42
C ASN A 680 -1.04 -2.38 -33.76
N VAL A 681 -0.37 -3.53 -33.70
CA VAL A 681 1.05 -3.61 -33.30
C VAL A 681 1.91 -2.76 -34.23
N SER A 682 1.75 -2.93 -35.54
CA SER A 682 2.51 -2.18 -36.54
C SER A 682 2.19 -0.68 -36.48
N ARG A 683 0.91 -0.32 -36.29
CA ARG A 683 0.47 1.07 -36.13
C ARG A 683 1.15 1.74 -34.93
N PHE A 684 1.13 1.09 -33.76
CA PHE A 684 1.77 1.61 -32.56
C PHE A 684 3.27 1.84 -32.78
N LEU A 685 4.00 0.81 -33.21
CA LEU A 685 5.45 0.88 -33.42
C LEU A 685 5.86 1.92 -34.48
N ASN A 686 5.04 2.12 -35.51
CA ASN A 686 5.30 3.10 -36.58
C ASN A 686 4.86 4.53 -36.22
N SER A 687 4.01 4.70 -35.20
CA SER A 687 3.57 6.02 -34.74
C SER A 687 4.61 6.75 -33.89
N PHE A 688 5.65 6.04 -33.42
CA PHE A 688 6.71 6.62 -32.60
C PHE A 688 7.60 7.56 -33.41
N THR A 689 7.65 8.83 -33.00
CA THR A 689 8.49 9.86 -33.63
C THR A 689 9.20 10.70 -32.58
N LEU A 690 10.45 11.09 -32.87
CA LEU A 690 11.18 12.06 -32.06
C LEU A 690 10.72 13.47 -32.43
N SER A 691 10.39 14.27 -31.43
CA SER A 691 10.06 15.67 -31.64
C SER A 691 11.35 16.45 -31.89
N THR A 692 11.64 16.80 -33.15
CA THR A 692 12.92 17.44 -33.58
C THR A 692 12.94 18.96 -33.44
N ARG A 693 11.87 19.54 -32.91
CA ARG A 693 11.78 20.93 -32.47
C ARG A 693 11.04 20.90 -31.14
N ARG A 694 11.45 21.71 -30.16
CA ARG A 694 10.49 22.25 -29.19
C ARG A 694 9.54 23.12 -30.00
N GLU A 695 8.64 22.49 -30.74
CA GLU A 695 7.50 23.21 -31.27
C GLU A 695 6.66 23.58 -30.05
N PRO A 696 6.25 24.85 -29.94
CA PRO A 696 5.28 25.22 -28.94
C PRO A 696 4.09 24.29 -29.14
N VAL A 697 3.48 23.84 -28.06
CA VAL A 697 2.08 23.43 -28.11
C VAL A 697 1.32 24.67 -28.54
N THR A 698 1.25 24.92 -29.85
CA THR A 698 0.36 25.92 -30.41
C THR A 698 -1.01 25.33 -30.23
N SER A 699 -1.65 25.78 -29.16
CA SER A 699 -3.06 26.12 -29.13
C SER A 699 -3.95 25.04 -29.77
N SER A 700 -4.67 24.32 -28.91
CA SER A 700 -6.11 24.20 -29.16
C SER A 700 -6.62 25.55 -29.68
N PRO A 701 -7.40 25.56 -30.76
CA PRO A 701 -7.70 26.76 -31.53
C PRO A 701 -8.16 27.88 -30.60
N ARG A 702 -7.40 28.99 -30.63
CA ARG A 702 -7.67 30.33 -30.09
C ARG A 702 -8.63 30.46 -28.90
N SER A 703 -8.06 31.14 -27.90
CA SER A 703 -8.67 31.79 -26.73
C SER A 703 -9.19 30.75 -25.72
N ASP A 704 -8.69 30.75 -24.50
CA ASP A 704 -8.73 31.92 -23.64
C ASP A 704 -7.46 32.00 -22.79
N LEU A 705 -6.69 33.10 -22.92
CA LEU A 705 -5.92 33.53 -21.75
C LEU A 705 -6.95 33.68 -20.64
N TYR A 706 -6.68 33.12 -19.47
CA TYR A 706 -7.55 33.30 -18.33
C TYR A 706 -7.56 34.78 -17.99
N ARG A 707 -8.65 35.44 -18.39
CA ARG A 707 -8.95 36.80 -18.01
C ARG A 707 -9.27 36.79 -16.54
N PHE A 708 -8.35 37.32 -15.76
CA PHE A 708 -8.56 37.59 -14.36
C PHE A 708 -9.02 39.04 -14.24
N GLU A 709 -10.24 39.23 -13.76
CA GLU A 709 -10.73 40.52 -13.32
C GLU A 709 -10.64 40.55 -11.79
N SER A 710 -10.15 41.66 -11.26
CA SER A 710 -10.15 41.88 -9.82
C SER A 710 -11.57 41.86 -9.29
N GLY A 711 -11.77 41.40 -8.05
CA GLY A 711 -13.11 41.31 -7.45
C GLY A 711 -13.87 42.64 -7.35
N ASP A 712 -13.19 43.77 -7.56
CA ASP A 712 -13.73 45.13 -7.60
C ASP A 712 -13.80 45.74 -9.02
N GLY A 713 -13.47 44.97 -10.06
CA GLY A 713 -13.56 45.38 -11.47
C GLY A 713 -12.56 46.45 -11.92
N ARG A 714 -11.57 46.80 -11.08
CA ARG A 714 -10.62 47.89 -11.37
C ARG A 714 -9.42 47.47 -12.19
N PHE A 715 -9.08 46.19 -12.26
CA PHE A 715 -8.03 45.72 -13.16
C PHE A 715 -8.35 44.38 -13.79
N GLU A 716 -7.84 44.22 -15.01
CA GLU A 716 -7.92 43.00 -15.79
C GLU A 716 -6.52 42.57 -16.20
N ALA A 717 -6.18 41.29 -16.05
CA ALA A 717 -4.95 40.71 -16.55
C ALA A 717 -5.22 39.37 -17.21
N SER A 718 -4.42 39.03 -18.22
CA SER A 718 -4.57 37.78 -18.95
C SER A 718 -3.43 36.83 -18.59
N PHE A 719 -3.77 35.71 -17.96
CA PHE A 719 -2.80 34.67 -17.58
C PHE A 719 -2.84 33.50 -18.56
N PRO A 720 -1.68 32.82 -18.78
CA PRO A 720 -1.64 31.61 -19.61
C PRO A 720 -2.44 30.45 -19.01
N VAL A 721 -2.60 30.43 -17.69
CA VAL A 721 -3.38 29.43 -16.93
C VAL A 721 -4.13 30.11 -15.78
N ARG A 722 -5.11 29.43 -15.19
CA ARG A 722 -5.94 30.00 -14.11
C ARG A 722 -5.08 30.35 -12.88
N PRO A 723 -5.02 31.62 -12.44
CA PRO A 723 -4.18 32.02 -11.32
C PRO A 723 -4.76 31.58 -9.96
N ARG A 724 -3.87 31.42 -8.96
CA ARG A 724 -4.27 31.20 -7.56
C ARG A 724 -4.37 32.54 -6.83
N GLN A 725 -5.50 32.79 -6.16
CA GLN A 725 -5.73 33.99 -5.36
C GLN A 725 -5.46 33.71 -3.88
N GLN A 726 -4.74 34.61 -3.22
CA GLN A 726 -4.45 34.56 -1.80
C GLN A 726 -4.60 35.97 -1.21
N ASN A 727 -5.44 36.09 -0.19
CA ASN A 727 -5.59 37.34 0.57
C ASN A 727 -4.87 37.17 1.90
N SER A 728 -3.95 38.08 2.22
CA SER A 728 -3.22 38.07 3.49
C SER A 728 -3.20 39.46 4.11
N ARG A 729 -3.16 39.51 5.44
CA ARG A 729 -2.99 40.76 6.18
C ARG A 729 -1.58 40.78 6.72
N GLU A 730 -0.65 41.34 5.94
CA GLU A 730 0.75 41.46 6.32
C GLU A 730 1.00 42.84 6.95
N GLY A 731 1.25 42.85 8.25
CA GLY A 731 1.51 44.08 9.01
C GLY A 731 0.31 45.04 9.03
N ALA A 732 0.57 46.31 8.73
CA ALA A 732 -0.43 47.39 8.75
C ALA A 732 -1.21 47.52 7.42
N TYR A 733 -1.09 46.55 6.51
CA TYR A 733 -1.64 46.61 5.16
C TYR A 733 -2.51 45.38 4.85
N ASN A 734 -3.58 45.57 4.08
CA ASN A 734 -4.28 44.44 3.46
C ASN A 734 -3.63 44.20 2.10
N ARG A 735 -3.06 43.00 1.92
CA ARG A 735 -2.36 42.59 0.70
C ARG A 735 -3.18 41.53 -0.01
N HIS A 736 -3.43 41.78 -1.28
CA HIS A 736 -4.13 40.84 -2.15
C HIS A 736 -3.16 40.37 -3.21
N HIS A 737 -2.96 39.05 -3.30
CA HIS A 737 -1.96 38.44 -4.16
C HIS A 737 -2.60 37.43 -5.12
N VAL A 738 -2.19 37.48 -6.37
CA VAL A 738 -2.66 36.60 -7.44
C VAL A 738 -1.45 36.14 -8.22
N GLN A 739 -1.21 34.83 -8.30
CA GLN A 739 -0.01 34.31 -8.95
C GLN A 739 -0.23 33.02 -9.75
N VAL A 740 0.63 32.86 -10.75
CA VAL A 740 0.83 31.63 -11.52
C VAL A 740 2.30 31.26 -11.43
N HIS A 741 2.57 30.01 -11.08
CA HIS A 741 3.91 29.46 -11.11
C HIS A 741 4.04 28.52 -12.30
N ASP A 742 5.05 28.75 -13.12
CA ASP A 742 5.45 27.84 -14.17
C ASP A 742 6.48 26.85 -13.61
N GLU A 743 6.01 25.65 -13.29
CA GLU A 743 6.81 24.59 -12.67
C GLU A 743 7.98 24.11 -13.56
N TYR A 744 7.95 24.39 -14.86
CA TYR A 744 8.96 23.90 -15.82
C TYR A 744 10.16 24.84 -15.98
N ASP A 745 9.93 26.16 -15.89
CA ASP A 745 11.01 27.16 -16.03
C ASP A 745 11.28 27.91 -14.71
N HIS A 746 10.57 27.59 -13.63
CA HIS A 746 10.60 28.29 -12.34
C HIS A 746 10.35 29.80 -12.48
N VAL A 747 9.49 30.17 -13.42
CA VAL A 747 9.09 31.56 -13.67
C VAL A 747 7.74 31.78 -12.97
N THR A 748 7.71 32.77 -12.09
CA THR A 748 6.50 33.21 -11.40
C THR A 748 5.99 34.48 -12.06
N MET A 749 4.71 34.47 -12.45
CA MET A 749 3.98 35.67 -12.85
C MET A 749 2.99 35.99 -11.75
N ALA A 750 3.14 37.16 -11.16
CA ALA A 750 2.35 37.54 -10.01
C ALA A 750 1.89 38.99 -10.11
N MET A 751 0.79 39.26 -9.43
CA MET A 751 0.27 40.59 -9.23
C MET A 751 -0.27 40.71 -7.81
N ASP A 752 0.04 41.83 -7.19
CA ASP A 752 -0.49 42.20 -5.90
C ASP A 752 -0.92 43.66 -5.85
N TYR A 753 -1.77 43.96 -4.88
CA TYR A 753 -2.05 45.33 -4.48
C TYR A 753 -2.15 45.46 -2.97
N ILE A 754 -1.88 46.68 -2.51
CA ILE A 754 -1.92 47.09 -1.12
C ILE A 754 -2.97 48.17 -0.93
N ASP A 755 -3.87 47.96 0.03
CA ASP A 755 -4.79 48.99 0.53
C ASP A 755 -4.12 49.83 1.62
N LEU A 756 -3.91 51.13 1.36
CA LEU A 756 -3.39 52.07 2.36
C LEU A 756 -4.53 52.63 3.22
N ASP A 757 -4.35 52.63 4.54
CA ASP A 757 -5.29 53.25 5.47
C ASP A 757 -5.19 54.80 5.47
N ALA A 758 -6.09 55.47 6.20
CA ALA A 758 -6.15 56.93 6.24
C ALA A 758 -4.92 57.61 6.88
N ALA A 759 -4.12 56.90 7.68
CA ALA A 759 -2.88 57.42 8.26
C ALA A 759 -1.73 57.28 7.25
N GLN A 760 -1.63 56.14 6.58
CA GLN A 760 -0.64 55.84 5.54
C GLN A 760 -0.87 56.66 4.28
N GLN A 761 -2.12 56.92 3.90
CA GLN A 761 -2.47 57.86 2.82
C GLN A 761 -1.96 59.28 3.09
N ARG A 762 -1.87 59.69 4.36
CA ARG A 762 -1.29 60.98 4.78
C ARG A 762 0.25 60.93 4.81
N GLN A 763 0.83 59.84 5.28
CA GLN A 763 2.29 59.65 5.33
C GLN A 763 2.90 59.56 3.91
N HIS A 764 2.22 58.88 3.00
CA HIS A 764 2.58 58.75 1.59
C HIS A 764 1.58 59.53 0.73
N ALA A 765 1.50 60.84 0.95
CA ALA A 765 0.51 61.70 0.31
C ALA A 765 0.74 61.86 -1.21
N THR A 766 1.96 61.69 -1.68
CA THR A 766 2.33 61.82 -3.10
C THR A 766 2.34 60.47 -3.81
N THR A 767 2.03 60.46 -5.11
CA THR A 767 2.14 59.27 -5.96
C THR A 767 3.54 58.66 -5.91
N GLU A 768 4.59 59.49 -5.93
CA GLU A 768 5.98 59.05 -5.77
C GLU A 768 6.24 58.40 -4.41
N GLY A 769 5.70 58.98 -3.32
CA GLY A 769 5.85 58.43 -1.97
C GLY A 769 5.18 57.06 -1.82
N ARG A 770 4.09 56.81 -2.57
CA ARG A 770 3.40 55.52 -2.62
C ARG A 770 4.14 54.48 -3.45
N LEU A 771 4.68 54.87 -4.61
CA LEU A 771 5.51 53.98 -5.45
C LEU A 771 6.82 53.58 -4.74
N ALA A 772 7.41 54.51 -3.97
CA ALA A 772 8.63 54.25 -3.20
C ALA A 772 8.46 53.13 -2.16
N LEU A 773 7.25 52.92 -1.63
CA LEU A 773 6.95 51.84 -0.68
C LEU A 773 7.25 50.46 -1.28
N LEU A 774 6.65 50.15 -2.43
CA LEU A 774 6.84 48.85 -3.11
C LEU A 774 8.22 48.72 -3.76
N ARG A 775 8.81 49.83 -4.21
CA ARG A 775 10.17 49.85 -4.75
C ARG A 775 11.19 49.41 -3.69
N ASN A 776 11.12 49.96 -2.48
CA ASN A 776 12.05 49.59 -1.41
C ASN A 776 11.92 48.11 -1.01
N GLU A 777 10.70 47.58 -1.01
CA GLU A 777 10.44 46.16 -0.73
C GLU A 777 11.01 45.25 -1.83
N ALA A 778 10.78 45.59 -3.11
CA ALA A 778 11.30 44.85 -4.26
C ALA A 778 12.84 44.84 -4.32
N VAL A 779 13.49 45.92 -3.88
CA VAL A 779 14.95 46.09 -3.91
C VAL A 779 15.65 45.51 -2.70
N SER A 780 14.93 45.21 -1.61
CA SER A 780 15.52 44.69 -0.37
C SER A 780 16.39 43.43 -0.55
N ASN A 781 16.14 42.64 -1.61
CA ASN A 781 16.85 41.39 -1.92
C ASN A 781 17.61 41.40 -3.26
N GLY A 782 17.78 42.54 -3.93
CA GLY A 782 18.43 42.61 -5.25
C GLY A 782 18.84 44.01 -5.69
N ARG A 783 19.63 44.12 -6.77
CA ARG A 783 20.09 45.41 -7.31
C ARG A 783 19.19 45.85 -8.46
N VAL A 784 18.70 47.09 -8.43
CA VAL A 784 18.02 47.70 -9.59
C VAL A 784 19.01 47.82 -10.74
N VAL A 785 18.68 47.22 -11.87
CA VAL A 785 19.48 47.23 -13.10
C VAL A 785 18.83 48.04 -14.23
N GLY A 786 17.57 48.43 -14.08
CA GLY A 786 16.88 49.36 -14.97
C GLY A 786 15.62 49.92 -14.32
N GLU A 787 15.38 51.22 -14.50
CA GLU A 787 14.19 51.92 -14.01
C GLU A 787 13.87 53.07 -14.96
N GLY A 788 12.59 53.22 -15.31
CA GLY A 788 12.15 54.32 -16.15
C GLY A 788 10.64 54.54 -16.08
N PRO A 789 10.18 55.79 -16.24
CA PRO A 789 8.76 56.08 -16.35
C PRO A 789 8.23 55.50 -17.68
N LEU A 790 7.12 54.78 -17.61
CA LEU A 790 6.44 54.22 -18.77
C LEU A 790 4.99 54.74 -18.79
N GLU A 791 4.59 55.34 -19.90
CA GLU A 791 3.20 55.76 -20.10
C GLU A 791 2.45 54.59 -20.74
N TYR A 792 1.58 53.91 -19.99
CA TYR A 792 0.87 52.73 -20.45
C TYR A 792 -0.64 52.96 -20.45
N ARG A 793 -1.25 52.99 -21.65
CA ARG A 793 -2.69 53.17 -21.88
C ARG A 793 -3.33 54.32 -21.07
N GLY A 794 -2.60 55.43 -20.91
CA GLY A 794 -3.09 56.64 -20.24
C GLY A 794 -2.79 56.74 -18.74
N THR A 795 -2.12 55.75 -18.15
CA THR A 795 -1.72 55.75 -16.74
C THR A 795 -0.20 55.75 -16.63
N VAL A 796 0.35 56.56 -15.71
CA VAL A 796 1.79 56.60 -15.43
C VAL A 796 2.18 55.39 -14.60
N VAL A 797 3.04 54.53 -15.14
CA VAL A 797 3.51 53.30 -14.51
C VAL A 797 5.04 53.35 -14.43
N THR A 798 5.63 52.94 -13.32
CA THR A 798 7.09 52.81 -13.20
C THR A 798 7.48 51.35 -13.43
N GLU A 799 8.32 51.08 -14.42
CA GLU A 799 8.90 49.75 -14.63
C GLU A 799 10.26 49.66 -13.91
N LEU A 800 10.46 48.56 -13.18
CA LEU A 800 11.65 48.26 -12.39
C LEU A 800 12.17 46.89 -12.78
N ARG A 801 13.45 46.81 -13.14
CA ARG A 801 14.16 45.55 -13.35
C ARG A 801 15.18 45.35 -12.24
N VAL A 802 15.09 44.24 -11.53
CA VAL A 802 15.92 43.90 -10.37
C VAL A 802 16.65 42.59 -10.64
N ALA A 803 17.97 42.61 -10.50
CA ALA A 803 18.81 41.41 -10.59
C ALA A 803 19.20 40.96 -9.17
N ARG A 804 19.05 39.68 -8.87
CA ARG A 804 19.34 39.11 -7.54
C ARG A 804 20.66 38.32 -7.53
N PRO A 805 21.35 38.21 -6.38
CA PRO A 805 22.64 37.50 -6.29
C PRO A 805 22.55 36.00 -6.55
N ASP A 806 21.37 35.41 -6.38
CA ASP A 806 21.04 33.99 -6.59
C ASP A 806 20.84 33.63 -8.08
N GLY A 807 21.05 34.59 -9.00
CA GLY A 807 20.89 34.38 -10.44
C GLY A 807 19.46 34.56 -10.95
N TYR A 808 18.54 35.05 -10.11
CA TYR A 808 17.18 35.40 -10.51
C TYR A 808 17.10 36.85 -11.04
N GLU A 809 16.18 37.06 -11.97
CA GLU A 809 15.79 38.38 -12.45
C GLU A 809 14.30 38.60 -12.22
N MET A 810 13.93 39.82 -11.84
CA MET A 810 12.55 40.28 -11.71
C MET A 810 12.33 41.52 -12.55
N VAL A 811 11.21 41.57 -13.27
CA VAL A 811 10.68 42.78 -13.92
C VAL A 811 9.33 43.07 -13.31
N ALA A 812 9.19 44.23 -12.67
CA ALA A 812 7.99 44.69 -11.99
C ALA A 812 7.49 46.00 -12.60
N ARG A 813 6.17 46.17 -12.69
CA ARG A 813 5.51 47.41 -13.05
C ARG A 813 4.63 47.86 -11.89
N LEU A 814 4.79 49.13 -11.51
CA LEU A 814 4.16 49.73 -10.33
C LEU A 814 3.21 50.85 -10.73
N SER A 815 2.02 50.88 -10.14
CA SER A 815 1.00 51.91 -10.40
C SER A 815 0.24 52.29 -9.12
N VAL A 816 -0.42 53.45 -9.13
CA VAL A 816 -1.21 53.98 -8.01
C VAL A 816 -2.59 54.39 -8.49
N ASP A 817 -3.63 53.93 -7.81
CA ASP A 817 -5.01 54.45 -7.97
C ASP A 817 -5.61 54.75 -6.58
N GLY A 818 -5.76 56.04 -6.28
CA GLY A 818 -6.24 56.51 -4.99
C GLY A 818 -5.43 55.94 -3.82
N ALA A 819 -6.09 55.25 -2.89
CA ALA A 819 -5.49 54.63 -1.72
C ALA A 819 -4.69 53.35 -2.00
N ARG A 820 -4.68 52.85 -3.24
CA ARG A 820 -4.12 51.55 -3.58
C ARG A 820 -2.86 51.68 -4.40
N VAL A 821 -1.89 50.83 -4.08
CA VAL A 821 -0.66 50.68 -4.84
C VAL A 821 -0.64 49.27 -5.43
N TYR A 822 -0.50 49.19 -6.74
CA TYR A 822 -0.51 47.95 -7.51
C TYR A 822 0.90 47.62 -7.96
N ARG A 823 1.25 46.34 -7.93
CA ARG A 823 2.48 45.81 -8.49
C ARG A 823 2.18 44.52 -9.22
N TRP A 824 2.67 44.42 -10.44
CA TRP A 824 2.69 43.16 -11.17
C TRP A 824 4.09 42.90 -11.66
N PHE A 825 4.52 41.66 -11.51
CA PHE A 825 5.90 41.28 -11.77
C PHE A 825 6.00 39.90 -12.35
N VAL A 826 7.10 39.70 -13.07
CA VAL A 826 7.56 38.39 -13.52
C VAL A 826 8.95 38.19 -12.94
N GLU A 827 9.16 37.08 -12.25
CA GLU A 827 10.45 36.71 -11.70
C GLU A 827 10.82 35.27 -12.03
N GLY A 828 12.11 34.98 -12.16
CA GLY A 828 12.62 33.64 -12.42
C GLY A 828 14.12 33.64 -12.67
N PRO A 829 14.74 32.46 -12.87
CA PRO A 829 16.15 32.38 -13.24
C PRO A 829 16.45 33.21 -14.49
N ALA A 830 17.57 33.93 -14.53
CA ALA A 830 17.90 34.87 -15.62
C ALA A 830 17.84 34.23 -17.02
N ASP A 831 18.29 32.98 -17.16
CA ASP A 831 18.20 32.22 -18.41
C ASP A 831 16.76 31.88 -18.81
N ALA A 832 15.90 31.59 -17.84
CA ALA A 832 14.48 31.32 -18.08
C ALA A 832 13.75 32.61 -18.48
N MET A 833 14.04 33.72 -17.80
CA MET A 833 13.52 35.06 -18.15
C MET A 833 13.91 35.47 -19.57
N ARG A 834 15.12 35.16 -20.03
CA ARG A 834 15.54 35.37 -21.44
C ARG A 834 14.75 34.51 -22.43
N ARG A 835 14.48 33.25 -22.11
CA ARG A 835 13.73 32.34 -23.00
C ARG A 835 12.24 32.68 -23.06
N LYS A 836 11.66 33.12 -21.95
CA LYS A 836 10.25 33.50 -21.81
C LYS A 836 9.99 34.99 -21.90
N GLU A 837 10.97 35.76 -22.37
CA GLU A 837 10.91 37.23 -22.41
C GLU A 837 9.67 37.76 -23.14
N GLN A 838 9.29 37.13 -24.26
CA GLN A 838 8.09 37.52 -25.01
C GLN A 838 6.79 37.21 -24.27
N GLU A 839 6.74 36.12 -23.50
CA GLU A 839 5.56 35.71 -22.74
C GLU A 839 5.41 36.56 -21.47
N ALA A 840 6.53 36.79 -20.77
CA ALA A 840 6.60 37.74 -19.67
C ALA A 840 6.16 39.14 -20.13
N LYS A 841 6.65 39.60 -21.28
CA LYS A 841 6.24 40.89 -21.86
C LYS A 841 4.76 40.90 -22.24
N ARG A 842 4.23 39.83 -22.83
CA ARG A 842 2.79 39.71 -23.12
C ARG A 842 1.93 39.74 -21.87
N PHE A 843 2.34 39.09 -20.79
CA PHE A 843 1.65 39.18 -19.51
C PHE A 843 1.65 40.61 -18.99
N LEU A 844 2.84 41.24 -18.89
CA LEU A 844 2.98 42.62 -18.41
C LEU A 844 2.19 43.62 -19.27
N ASP A 845 2.11 43.39 -20.58
CA ASP A 845 1.35 44.22 -21.54
C ASP A 845 -0.16 43.86 -21.55
N SER A 846 -0.56 42.71 -21.04
CA SER A 846 -1.98 42.35 -20.95
C SER A 846 -2.72 43.05 -19.80
N VAL A 847 -1.98 43.57 -18.82
CA VAL A 847 -2.57 44.20 -17.64
C VAL A 847 -3.20 45.54 -18.01
N VAL A 848 -4.48 45.71 -17.71
CA VAL A 848 -5.24 46.94 -17.92
C VAL A 848 -5.77 47.43 -16.58
N LEU A 849 -5.53 48.71 -16.28
CA LEU A 849 -6.11 49.39 -15.13
C LEU A 849 -7.31 50.22 -15.61
N HIS A 850 -8.49 49.96 -15.06
CA HIS A 850 -9.71 50.69 -15.35
C HIS A 850 -9.89 51.80 -14.32
N SER A 851 -9.73 53.06 -14.74
CA SER A 851 -10.06 54.22 -13.91
C SER A 851 -11.55 54.54 -14.03
N GLY A 852 -12.42 54.00 -13.16
CA GLY A 852 -13.85 54.35 -13.14
C GLY A 852 -14.72 53.48 -12.23
N GLN A 853 -15.80 54.06 -11.67
CA GLN A 853 -16.75 53.39 -10.75
C GLN A 853 -17.61 52.30 -11.46
N PRO A 854 -17.96 51.18 -10.80
CA PRO A 854 -18.68 50.08 -11.43
C PRO A 854 -20.21 50.27 -11.43
N GLY A 855 -20.84 50.18 -12.61
CA GLY A 855 -22.30 50.04 -12.79
C GLY A 855 -22.81 50.43 -14.19
N ASP A 856 -23.29 49.45 -14.98
CA ASP A 856 -24.56 49.47 -15.75
C ASP A 856 -24.61 48.50 -16.98
N ALA A 857 -25.77 47.84 -17.12
CA ALA A 857 -26.39 47.15 -18.29
C ALA A 857 -25.70 45.88 -18.85
N ILE A 858 -26.41 44.78 -19.16
CA ILE A 858 -27.50 44.65 -20.13
C ILE A 858 -28.59 43.65 -19.66
N SER A 859 -29.86 44.10 -19.72
CA SER A 859 -31.06 43.25 -19.79
C SER A 859 -31.76 43.52 -21.14
N SER A 860 -32.41 42.53 -21.74
CA SER A 860 -33.51 42.78 -22.69
C SER A 860 -34.56 41.64 -22.71
N VAL A 861 -35.73 42.01 -22.17
CA VAL A 861 -37.08 41.45 -22.17
C VAL A 861 -37.70 41.18 -23.57
N THR A 862 -38.59 40.19 -23.71
CA THR A 862 -40.02 40.34 -24.19
C THR A 862 -40.84 39.01 -24.13
N PRO A 863 -42.20 39.06 -24.07
CA PRO A 863 -43.06 38.13 -23.28
C PRO A 863 -44.21 37.40 -24.05
N THR A 864 -44.84 36.44 -23.32
CA THR A 864 -46.14 35.68 -23.33
C THR A 864 -47.26 35.91 -24.39
N PRO A 865 -48.28 35.00 -24.61
CA PRO A 865 -49.35 34.68 -23.60
C PRO A 865 -50.13 33.31 -23.60
N THR A 866 -50.58 32.93 -22.39
CA THR A 866 -51.90 32.38 -21.92
C THR A 866 -52.55 31.06 -22.42
N SER A 867 -52.96 30.20 -21.47
CA SER A 867 -54.39 29.91 -21.11
C SER A 867 -54.56 29.03 -19.84
N ASP A 868 -55.73 29.13 -19.19
CA ASP A 868 -56.14 28.89 -17.78
C ASP A 868 -56.76 27.47 -17.50
N PRO A 869 -57.54 27.14 -16.43
CA PRO A 869 -57.23 26.10 -15.39
C PRO A 869 -58.36 25.04 -15.18
N ARG A 870 -58.36 24.32 -14.03
CA ARG A 870 -59.39 23.41 -13.38
C ARG A 870 -58.98 21.92 -13.33
N THR A 871 -59.22 21.05 -12.33
CA THR A 871 -60.05 21.01 -11.08
C THR A 871 -59.71 19.72 -10.27
N ASP A 872 -59.70 19.82 -8.93
CA ASP A 872 -60.02 18.88 -7.81
C ASP A 872 -59.53 17.40 -7.68
N PRO A 873 -59.36 16.88 -6.44
CA PRO A 873 -58.77 15.55 -6.11
C PRO A 873 -59.82 14.48 -5.69
N PRO A 874 -59.43 13.19 -5.51
CA PRO A 874 -60.23 12.18 -4.80
C PRO A 874 -59.71 11.81 -3.39
N PRO A 875 -60.54 11.13 -2.54
CA PRO A 875 -60.53 11.16 -1.07
C PRO A 875 -59.85 9.94 -0.37
N PRO A 876 -59.73 9.90 0.98
CA PRO A 876 -58.96 8.90 1.71
C PRO A 876 -59.78 7.62 2.00
N SER A 877 -59.10 6.49 2.15
CA SER A 877 -59.68 5.24 2.66
C SER A 877 -59.13 4.91 4.04
N ASP A 878 -60.05 4.81 4.99
CA ASP A 878 -59.89 4.36 6.37
C ASP A 878 -59.59 2.85 6.45
N ASP A 879 -58.63 2.47 7.31
CA ASP A 879 -58.59 1.15 7.96
C ASP A 879 -58.12 1.34 9.43
N PRO A 880 -58.68 0.60 10.42
CA PRO A 880 -58.46 0.80 11.85
C PRO A 880 -57.15 0.16 12.37
N PRO A 881 -56.59 0.61 13.51
CA PRO A 881 -55.32 0.11 14.03
C PRO A 881 -55.48 -1.23 14.77
N ALA A 882 -54.48 -2.10 14.61
CA ALA A 882 -54.32 -3.33 15.41
C ALA A 882 -53.64 -3.03 16.77
N ASP A 883 -53.98 -3.82 17.78
CA ASP A 883 -53.53 -3.72 19.18
C ASP A 883 -52.00 -3.70 19.35
N PRO A 884 -51.46 -3.01 20.39
CA PRO A 884 -50.02 -2.95 20.63
C PRO A 884 -49.48 -4.24 21.28
N PRO A 885 -48.24 -4.67 20.97
CA PRO A 885 -47.58 -5.78 21.64
C PRO A 885 -47.08 -5.41 23.06
N PRO A 886 -46.82 -6.39 23.95
CA PRO A 886 -46.43 -6.14 25.33
C PRO A 886 -45.00 -5.55 25.45
N PRO A 887 -44.69 -4.81 26.53
CA PRO A 887 -43.38 -4.20 26.72
C PRO A 887 -42.29 -5.26 26.97
N VAL A 888 -41.14 -5.08 26.34
CA VAL A 888 -39.91 -5.83 26.60
C VAL A 888 -39.01 -4.98 27.50
N ASP A 889 -38.65 -5.51 28.67
CA ASP A 889 -37.84 -4.82 29.69
C ASP A 889 -36.38 -4.58 29.23
N ASP A 890 -35.78 -3.53 29.79
CA ASP A 890 -34.39 -3.12 29.58
C ASP A 890 -33.38 -4.18 30.10
N PRO A 891 -32.55 -4.79 29.24
CA PRO A 891 -31.55 -5.77 29.67
C PRO A 891 -30.36 -5.18 30.44
N PHE A 892 -30.30 -3.85 30.62
CA PHE A 892 -29.22 -3.16 31.35
C PHE A 892 -29.59 -2.75 32.78
N ALA A 893 -30.83 -3.02 33.22
CA ALA A 893 -31.23 -2.83 34.62
C ALA A 893 -30.62 -3.91 35.53
N ASP A 894 -30.20 -3.53 36.75
CA ASP A 894 -29.56 -4.45 37.70
C ASP A 894 -30.42 -5.70 37.95
N PRO A 895 -29.81 -6.90 37.96
CA PRO A 895 -30.55 -8.16 37.90
C PRO A 895 -31.31 -8.42 39.21
N LYS A 896 -32.61 -8.70 39.11
CA LYS A 896 -33.36 -9.45 40.12
C LYS A 896 -33.81 -10.77 39.54
N ASP A 897 -33.12 -11.82 40.00
CA ASP A 897 -33.37 -13.27 39.97
C ASP A 897 -33.88 -13.95 38.67
N PRO A 898 -33.39 -15.17 38.36
CA PRO A 898 -33.59 -15.82 37.07
C PRO A 898 -34.96 -16.52 36.97
N VAL A 899 -35.60 -16.45 35.81
CA VAL A 899 -36.76 -17.27 35.45
C VAL A 899 -36.44 -18.16 34.25
N GLU A 900 -36.79 -19.44 34.38
CA GLU A 900 -36.56 -20.54 33.43
C GLU A 900 -37.17 -20.32 32.02
N MET A 901 -36.47 -20.81 31.01
CA MET A 901 -36.88 -20.82 29.60
C MET A 901 -37.78 -22.03 29.28
N PRO A 902 -38.90 -21.88 28.52
CA PRO A 902 -39.58 -23.01 27.93
C PRO A 902 -38.98 -23.43 26.58
N THR A 903 -39.12 -24.72 26.29
CA THR A 903 -38.50 -25.54 25.24
C THR A 903 -39.00 -25.28 23.81
N SER A 904 -38.13 -25.55 22.84
CA SER A 904 -38.33 -25.45 21.38
C SER A 904 -39.47 -26.32 20.82
N PRO A 905 -40.16 -25.90 19.73
CA PRO A 905 -40.94 -26.77 18.84
C PRO A 905 -40.15 -27.16 17.55
N PRO A 906 -40.63 -28.16 16.79
CA PRO A 906 -39.78 -29.11 16.08
C PRO A 906 -39.44 -28.73 14.64
N ALA A 907 -38.36 -29.37 14.16
CA ALA A 907 -37.78 -29.24 12.83
C ALA A 907 -38.79 -29.49 11.69
N GLU A 908 -38.89 -28.51 10.79
CA GLU A 908 -39.39 -28.73 9.44
C GLU A 908 -38.23 -29.20 8.54
N THR A 909 -38.47 -30.31 7.85
CA THR A 909 -37.58 -30.96 6.89
C THR A 909 -37.19 -29.98 5.76
N PRO A 910 -35.91 -29.92 5.32
CA PRO A 910 -35.52 -29.04 4.23
C PRO A 910 -36.15 -29.48 2.91
N PRO A 911 -36.49 -28.55 2.00
CA PRO A 911 -37.00 -28.93 0.68
C PRO A 911 -35.86 -29.49 -0.19
N GLU A 912 -36.10 -30.63 -0.82
CA GLU A 912 -35.27 -31.18 -1.89
C GLU A 912 -35.19 -30.17 -3.05
N ALA A 913 -34.09 -29.41 -3.12
CA ALA A 913 -33.73 -28.69 -4.33
C ALA A 913 -33.16 -29.69 -5.35
N SER A 914 -33.95 -30.02 -6.37
CA SER A 914 -33.47 -30.73 -7.55
C SER A 914 -32.47 -29.84 -8.30
N GLN A 915 -31.17 -30.07 -8.09
CA GLN A 915 -30.15 -29.45 -8.93
C GLN A 915 -30.15 -30.07 -10.33
N ASP A 916 -30.25 -29.23 -11.37
CA ASP A 916 -30.16 -29.65 -12.76
C ASP A 916 -28.74 -30.15 -13.07
N TRP A 917 -28.53 -31.47 -13.02
CA TRP A 917 -27.26 -32.11 -13.40
C TRP A 917 -27.02 -31.97 -14.90
N ARG A 918 -25.98 -31.24 -15.28
CA ARG A 918 -25.66 -30.98 -16.69
C ARG A 918 -24.51 -31.86 -17.15
N LYS A 919 -24.66 -32.43 -18.35
CA LYS A 919 -23.61 -33.22 -18.99
C LYS A 919 -22.52 -32.28 -19.51
N PHE A 920 -21.32 -32.44 -18.99
CA PHE A 920 -20.12 -31.75 -19.44
C PHE A 920 -19.27 -32.69 -20.30
N THR A 921 -18.73 -32.16 -21.39
CA THR A 921 -17.75 -32.84 -22.26
C THR A 921 -16.49 -31.99 -22.29
N SER A 922 -15.34 -32.59 -22.04
CA SER A 922 -14.08 -31.85 -22.04
C SER A 922 -13.79 -31.24 -23.41
N TYR A 923 -13.06 -30.12 -23.44
CA TYR A 923 -12.86 -29.29 -24.63
C TYR A 923 -12.31 -30.05 -25.86
N ARG A 924 -11.51 -31.11 -25.63
CA ARG A 924 -10.98 -31.99 -26.70
C ARG A 924 -11.76 -33.31 -26.86
N GLY A 925 -12.87 -33.49 -26.15
CA GLY A 925 -13.71 -34.69 -26.19
C GLY A 925 -13.18 -35.90 -25.42
N GLY A 926 -12.11 -35.75 -24.63
CA GLY A 926 -11.40 -36.85 -23.96
C GLY A 926 -12.16 -37.52 -22.81
N PHE A 927 -13.15 -36.84 -22.20
CA PHE A 927 -14.04 -37.45 -21.22
C PHE A 927 -15.41 -36.75 -21.18
N ARG A 928 -16.40 -37.43 -20.59
CA ARG A 928 -17.72 -36.88 -20.27
C ARG A 928 -18.10 -37.19 -18.83
N ALA A 929 -18.58 -36.19 -18.11
CA ALA A 929 -19.05 -36.32 -16.73
C ALA A 929 -20.27 -35.43 -16.52
N GLN A 930 -21.10 -35.74 -15.52
CA GLN A 930 -22.18 -34.85 -15.10
C GLN A 930 -21.72 -34.03 -13.91
N PHE A 931 -22.05 -32.75 -13.90
CA PHE A 931 -21.80 -31.84 -12.79
C PHE A 931 -23.11 -31.18 -12.34
N PRO A 932 -23.25 -30.85 -11.05
CA PRO A 932 -24.28 -29.92 -10.61
C PRO A 932 -23.85 -28.52 -11.06
N GLY A 933 -24.41 -28.04 -12.17
CA GLY A 933 -24.01 -26.77 -12.80
C GLY A 933 -22.87 -26.88 -13.82
N GLN A 934 -22.25 -25.74 -14.16
CA GLN A 934 -21.22 -25.65 -15.21
C GLN A 934 -19.81 -25.60 -14.58
N PRO A 935 -18.94 -26.60 -14.83
CA PRO A 935 -17.64 -26.67 -14.17
C PRO A 935 -16.64 -25.68 -14.74
N GLU A 936 -15.84 -25.07 -13.88
CA GLU A 936 -14.70 -24.22 -14.22
C GLU A 936 -13.48 -25.08 -14.55
N ALA A 937 -12.74 -24.73 -15.60
CA ALA A 937 -11.54 -25.44 -16.05
C ALA A 937 -10.28 -24.64 -15.73
N SER A 938 -9.30 -25.26 -15.09
CA SER A 938 -7.99 -24.66 -14.80
C SER A 938 -6.88 -25.66 -15.08
N THR A 939 -5.68 -25.17 -15.41
CA THR A 939 -4.48 -26.01 -15.54
C THR A 939 -3.55 -25.67 -14.38
N LYS A 940 -3.33 -26.63 -13.50
CA LYS A 940 -2.36 -26.50 -12.40
C LYS A 940 -1.07 -27.20 -12.81
N LYS A 941 0.04 -26.45 -12.84
CA LYS A 941 1.37 -27.02 -13.04
C LYS A 941 1.77 -27.76 -11.77
N GLY A 942 1.81 -29.07 -11.85
CA GLY A 942 2.38 -29.92 -10.81
C GLY A 942 3.87 -30.10 -11.05
N GLU A 943 4.58 -30.48 -10.00
CA GLU A 943 6.01 -30.76 -10.03
C GLU A 943 6.38 -31.95 -10.95
N PHE A 944 5.41 -32.81 -11.30
CA PHE A 944 5.63 -34.04 -12.06
C PHE A 944 4.74 -34.24 -13.30
N TYR A 945 3.55 -33.63 -13.35
CA TYR A 945 2.71 -33.57 -14.54
C TYR A 945 1.74 -32.40 -14.44
N ASP A 946 1.36 -31.85 -15.59
CA ASP A 946 0.41 -30.74 -15.67
C ASP A 946 -1.02 -31.29 -15.53
N HIS A 947 -1.71 -30.85 -14.48
CA HIS A 947 -3.08 -31.24 -14.20
C HIS A 947 -4.06 -30.29 -14.90
N GLN A 948 -4.91 -30.83 -15.78
CA GLN A 948 -6.13 -30.14 -16.15
C GLN A 948 -7.25 -30.54 -15.19
N VAL A 949 -7.78 -29.56 -14.46
CA VAL A 949 -8.80 -29.75 -13.43
C VAL A 949 -10.07 -29.03 -13.83
N HIS A 950 -11.19 -29.75 -13.83
CA HIS A 950 -12.53 -29.23 -14.04
C HIS A 950 -13.32 -29.37 -12.73
N MET A 951 -13.90 -28.29 -12.21
CA MET A 951 -14.50 -28.28 -10.88
C MET A 951 -15.80 -27.50 -10.85
N ALA A 952 -16.81 -28.01 -10.14
CA ALA A 952 -18.04 -27.29 -9.81
C ALA A 952 -18.28 -27.37 -8.30
N PHE A 953 -18.76 -26.27 -7.72
CA PHE A 953 -19.07 -26.18 -6.30
C PHE A 953 -20.58 -26.08 -6.11
N ASP A 954 -21.10 -26.91 -5.23
CA ASP A 954 -22.42 -26.74 -4.65
C ASP A 954 -22.27 -25.97 -3.35
N THR A 955 -22.48 -24.65 -3.43
CA THR A 955 -22.31 -23.74 -2.29
C THR A 955 -23.42 -23.88 -1.25
N GLU A 956 -24.57 -24.48 -1.58
CA GLU A 956 -25.64 -24.70 -0.60
C GLU A 956 -25.31 -25.85 0.36
N ARG A 957 -24.67 -26.90 -0.14
CA ARG A 957 -24.28 -28.09 0.64
C ARG A 957 -22.79 -28.15 0.98
N SER A 958 -22.04 -27.10 0.65
CA SER A 958 -20.58 -27.04 0.81
C SER A 958 -19.84 -28.23 0.18
N MET A 959 -20.31 -28.71 -0.98
CA MET A 959 -19.68 -29.82 -1.69
C MET A 959 -18.90 -29.35 -2.93
N ALA A 960 -17.80 -30.02 -3.23
CA ALA A 960 -17.00 -29.81 -4.44
C ALA A 960 -16.97 -31.07 -5.31
N PHE A 961 -17.33 -30.93 -6.59
CA PHE A 961 -17.26 -31.99 -7.59
C PHE A 961 -16.15 -31.67 -8.59
N ILE A 962 -15.19 -32.58 -8.72
CA ILE A 962 -13.95 -32.36 -9.46
C ILE A 962 -13.73 -33.51 -10.44
N VAL A 963 -13.36 -33.19 -11.68
CA VAL A 963 -12.78 -34.13 -12.64
C VAL A 963 -11.49 -33.55 -13.18
N SER A 964 -10.39 -34.23 -12.98
CA SER A 964 -9.08 -33.85 -13.48
C SER A 964 -8.45 -34.94 -14.35
N TYR A 965 -7.52 -34.54 -15.19
CA TYR A 965 -6.67 -35.47 -15.92
C TYR A 965 -5.26 -34.91 -16.12
N ALA A 966 -4.28 -35.79 -16.24
CA ALA A 966 -2.89 -35.43 -16.44
C ALA A 966 -2.14 -36.51 -17.22
N ASP A 967 -1.24 -36.10 -18.11
CA ASP A 967 -0.32 -37.00 -18.81
C ASP A 967 0.92 -37.22 -17.95
N PHE A 968 1.30 -38.48 -17.70
CA PHE A 968 2.54 -38.77 -16.99
C PHE A 968 3.74 -38.35 -17.84
N ASN A 969 4.72 -37.69 -17.22
CA ASN A 969 5.97 -37.36 -17.90
C ASN A 969 6.83 -38.62 -18.13
N GLU A 970 7.81 -38.52 -19.04
CA GLU A 970 8.66 -39.67 -19.42
C GLU A 970 9.41 -40.27 -18.23
N GLU A 971 9.80 -39.45 -17.25
CA GLU A 971 10.52 -39.90 -16.06
C GLU A 971 9.64 -40.79 -15.16
N LEU A 972 8.37 -40.44 -14.97
CA LEU A 972 7.41 -41.25 -14.22
C LEU A 972 6.98 -42.49 -14.97
N LEU A 973 6.85 -42.42 -16.29
CA LEU A 973 6.59 -43.59 -17.13
C LEU A 973 7.75 -44.60 -17.05
N ALA A 974 8.99 -44.12 -16.98
CA ALA A 974 10.17 -44.96 -16.79
C ALA A 974 10.22 -45.58 -15.37
N LYS A 975 9.93 -44.79 -14.32
CA LYS A 975 9.94 -45.25 -12.91
C LYS A 975 8.77 -46.20 -12.60
N HIS A 976 7.61 -46.00 -13.23
CA HIS A 976 6.39 -46.78 -13.02
C HIS A 976 5.86 -47.30 -14.38
N PRO A 977 6.47 -48.37 -14.93
CA PRO A 977 6.24 -48.77 -16.33
C PRO A 977 4.88 -49.43 -16.57
N THR A 978 4.19 -49.91 -15.52
CA THR A 978 2.87 -50.54 -15.65
C THR A 978 1.77 -49.64 -15.11
N SER A 979 0.60 -49.70 -15.73
CA SER A 979 -0.57 -48.92 -15.30
C SER A 979 -0.99 -49.24 -13.85
N GLN A 980 -0.70 -50.44 -13.34
CA GLN A 980 -0.95 -50.80 -11.95
C GLN A 980 -0.02 -50.04 -10.99
N LYS A 981 1.29 -50.02 -11.26
CA LYS A 981 2.26 -49.27 -10.43
C LYS A 981 2.01 -47.77 -10.47
N ARG A 982 1.52 -47.25 -11.60
CA ARG A 982 1.10 -45.84 -11.70
C ARG A 982 -0.15 -45.56 -10.87
N LEU A 983 -1.13 -46.45 -10.92
CA LEU A 983 -2.35 -46.31 -10.11
C LEU A 983 -2.04 -46.43 -8.60
N ASP A 984 -1.10 -47.30 -8.21
CA ASP A 984 -0.61 -47.40 -6.83
C ASP A 984 0.07 -46.10 -6.38
N PHE A 985 1.02 -45.59 -7.19
CA PHE A 985 1.72 -44.32 -6.93
C PHE A 985 0.77 -43.13 -6.77
N VAL A 986 -0.24 -43.02 -7.64
CA VAL A 986 -1.23 -41.95 -7.56
C VAL A 986 -2.13 -42.14 -6.34
N ARG A 987 -2.58 -43.36 -6.07
CA ARG A 987 -3.42 -43.65 -4.90
C ARG A 987 -2.72 -43.20 -3.61
N ASP A 988 -1.46 -43.54 -3.44
CA ASP A 988 -0.71 -43.21 -2.23
C ASP A 988 -0.60 -41.69 -2.02
N ARG A 989 -0.52 -40.89 -3.09
CA ARG A 989 -0.53 -39.42 -3.03
C ARG A 989 -1.90 -38.78 -2.88
N VAL A 990 -2.96 -39.45 -3.33
CA VAL A 990 -4.34 -38.92 -3.19
C VAL A 990 -4.86 -39.15 -1.77
N VAL A 991 -4.43 -40.24 -1.14
CA VAL A 991 -4.68 -40.50 0.29
C VAL A 991 -3.71 -39.68 1.15
N ASP A 992 -2.43 -39.60 0.77
CA ASP A 992 -1.39 -38.88 1.52
C ASP A 992 -1.38 -39.30 3.01
N ASP A 993 -1.38 -38.35 3.95
CA ASP A 993 -1.48 -38.61 5.39
C ASP A 993 -2.93 -38.76 5.90
N ASP A 994 -3.94 -38.69 5.02
CA ASP A 994 -5.36 -38.83 5.38
C ASP A 994 -5.75 -40.31 5.62
N ARG A 995 -6.85 -40.54 6.35
CA ARG A 995 -7.29 -41.90 6.69
C ARG A 995 -8.12 -42.51 5.55
N LEU A 996 -7.58 -43.52 4.88
CA LEU A 996 -8.32 -44.32 3.89
C LEU A 996 -9.38 -45.20 4.58
N ARG A 997 -10.67 -44.88 4.38
CA ARG A 997 -11.81 -45.65 4.88
C ARG A 997 -12.08 -46.89 4.01
N MET A 998 -12.04 -46.73 2.68
CA MET A 998 -12.32 -47.82 1.74
C MET A 998 -11.45 -47.70 0.47
N GLU A 999 -10.96 -48.84 -0.04
CA GLU A 999 -10.36 -48.96 -1.36
C GLU A 999 -10.99 -50.13 -2.15
N ARG A 1000 -11.41 -49.85 -3.39
CA ARG A 1000 -11.95 -50.87 -4.30
C ARG A 1000 -11.33 -50.77 -5.68
N ASN A 1001 -10.78 -51.88 -6.17
CA ASN A 1001 -10.29 -51.95 -7.56
C ASN A 1001 -11.47 -52.05 -8.53
N MET A 1002 -11.39 -51.34 -9.65
CA MET A 1002 -12.42 -51.35 -10.68
C MET A 1002 -11.85 -51.26 -12.10
N ARG A 1003 -12.73 -51.34 -13.10
CA ARG A 1003 -12.37 -51.10 -14.51
C ARG A 1003 -13.43 -50.26 -15.21
N LEU A 1004 -12.99 -49.37 -16.09
CA LEU A 1004 -13.85 -48.60 -16.97
C LEU A 1004 -13.37 -48.77 -18.41
N ALA A 1005 -14.25 -49.24 -19.29
CA ALA A 1005 -13.94 -49.53 -20.70
C ALA A 1005 -12.65 -50.39 -20.91
N GLY A 1006 -12.39 -51.33 -20.00
CA GLY A 1006 -11.21 -52.20 -20.04
C GLY A 1006 -9.97 -51.65 -19.32
N HIS A 1007 -9.92 -50.35 -19.02
CA HIS A 1007 -8.81 -49.69 -18.31
C HIS A 1007 -8.93 -49.84 -16.80
N ARG A 1008 -7.79 -49.93 -16.10
CA ARG A 1008 -7.74 -50.16 -14.65
C ARG A 1008 -7.99 -48.86 -13.89
N GLY A 1009 -8.75 -48.97 -12.80
CA GLY A 1009 -9.04 -47.85 -11.90
C GLY A 1009 -9.27 -48.27 -10.46
N ARG A 1010 -9.45 -47.28 -9.59
CA ARG A 1010 -9.68 -47.44 -8.14
C ARG A 1010 -10.69 -46.43 -7.63
N ASP A 1011 -11.54 -46.90 -6.72
CA ASP A 1011 -12.36 -46.07 -5.87
C ASP A 1011 -11.78 -46.03 -4.48
N LEU A 1012 -11.74 -44.82 -3.93
CA LEU A 1012 -11.19 -44.49 -2.63
C LEU A 1012 -12.22 -43.66 -1.88
N GLU A 1013 -12.39 -43.97 -0.61
CA GLU A 1013 -13.10 -43.14 0.36
C GLU A 1013 -12.11 -42.75 1.44
N ILE A 1014 -11.93 -41.46 1.64
CA ILE A 1014 -10.85 -40.87 2.42
C ILE A 1014 -11.48 -39.91 3.43
N GLU A 1015 -11.16 -40.10 4.70
CA GLU A 1015 -11.61 -39.25 5.78
C GLU A 1015 -10.56 -38.16 6.05
N ARG A 1016 -11.00 -36.91 6.02
CA ARG A 1016 -10.17 -35.72 6.23
C ARG A 1016 -10.61 -35.01 7.51
N PRO A 1017 -9.71 -34.82 8.50
CA PRO A 1017 -10.05 -34.23 9.79
C PRO A 1017 -10.70 -32.83 9.70
N ASP A 1018 -10.30 -32.04 8.71
CA ASP A 1018 -10.72 -30.63 8.58
C ASP A 1018 -11.74 -30.38 7.45
N ASP A 1019 -11.83 -31.28 6.45
CA ASP A 1019 -12.61 -31.09 5.22
C ASP A 1019 -13.80 -32.06 5.05
N GLY A 1020 -14.00 -33.00 5.99
CA GLY A 1020 -15.07 -34.01 5.92
C GLY A 1020 -14.65 -35.29 5.19
N VAL A 1021 -15.48 -35.81 4.29
CA VAL A 1021 -15.20 -37.05 3.54
C VAL A 1021 -14.93 -36.76 2.07
N CYS A 1022 -13.95 -37.47 1.52
CA CYS A 1022 -13.51 -37.36 0.15
C CYS A 1022 -13.66 -38.69 -0.58
N PHE A 1023 -14.48 -38.72 -1.63
CA PHE A 1023 -14.56 -39.84 -2.56
C PHE A 1023 -13.72 -39.56 -3.79
N ALA A 1024 -12.69 -40.38 -4.03
CA ALA A 1024 -11.83 -40.27 -5.20
C ALA A 1024 -11.89 -41.53 -6.06
N ARG A 1025 -12.15 -41.35 -7.35
CA ARG A 1025 -12.16 -42.39 -8.37
C ARG A 1025 -11.08 -42.11 -9.42
N LEU A 1026 -10.15 -43.04 -9.57
CA LEU A 1026 -8.94 -42.90 -10.37
C LEU A 1026 -8.95 -43.90 -11.54
N PHE A 1027 -8.50 -43.49 -12.72
CA PHE A 1027 -8.31 -44.36 -13.89
C PHE A 1027 -7.00 -44.06 -14.61
N ILE A 1028 -6.31 -45.11 -15.07
CA ILE A 1028 -5.15 -44.97 -15.95
C ILE A 1028 -5.52 -45.47 -17.34
N VAL A 1029 -5.55 -44.55 -18.30
CA VAL A 1029 -5.80 -44.84 -19.72
C VAL A 1029 -4.50 -44.54 -20.45
N GLU A 1030 -3.80 -45.59 -20.89
CA GLU A 1030 -2.44 -45.51 -21.46
C GLU A 1030 -1.48 -44.81 -20.48
N ASP A 1031 -1.02 -43.62 -20.85
CA ASP A 1031 -0.08 -42.79 -20.09
C ASP A 1031 -0.76 -41.55 -19.48
N ARG A 1032 -2.10 -41.58 -19.40
CA ARG A 1032 -2.91 -40.50 -18.82
C ARG A 1032 -3.68 -40.98 -17.59
N LEU A 1033 -3.55 -40.21 -16.51
CA LEU A 1033 -4.38 -40.32 -15.32
C LEU A 1033 -5.67 -39.52 -15.51
N TYR A 1034 -6.79 -40.11 -15.14
CA TYR A 1034 -8.05 -39.42 -14.89
C TYR A 1034 -8.43 -39.59 -13.43
N GLN A 1035 -8.87 -38.52 -12.79
CA GLN A 1035 -9.25 -38.49 -11.39
C GLN A 1035 -10.59 -37.76 -11.26
N ILE A 1036 -11.52 -38.36 -10.54
CA ILE A 1036 -12.82 -37.81 -10.23
C ILE A 1036 -12.89 -37.74 -8.71
N VAL A 1037 -13.11 -36.55 -8.14
CA VAL A 1037 -13.12 -36.35 -6.69
C VAL A 1037 -14.39 -35.62 -6.29
N VAL A 1038 -15.01 -36.07 -5.21
CA VAL A 1038 -16.08 -35.37 -4.53
C VAL A 1038 -15.66 -35.16 -3.08
N VAL A 1039 -15.75 -33.93 -2.58
CA VAL A 1039 -15.38 -33.56 -1.20
C VAL A 1039 -16.49 -32.75 -0.57
N GLY A 1040 -16.80 -33.00 0.71
CA GLY A 1040 -17.84 -32.32 1.46
C GLY A 1040 -17.98 -32.84 2.89
N PRO A 1041 -18.89 -32.27 3.70
CA PRO A 1041 -19.16 -32.71 5.06
C PRO A 1041 -19.65 -34.17 5.11
N ASP A 1042 -19.28 -34.94 6.14
CA ASP A 1042 -19.68 -36.37 6.30
C ASP A 1042 -21.21 -36.56 6.41
N GLU A 1043 -21.95 -35.53 6.83
CA GLU A 1043 -23.42 -35.58 6.98
C GLU A 1043 -24.17 -35.41 5.64
N ASP A 1044 -23.52 -34.83 4.63
CA ASP A 1044 -24.11 -34.47 3.33
C ASP A 1044 -23.68 -35.39 2.17
N LEU A 1045 -22.73 -36.31 2.42
CA LEU A 1045 -22.13 -37.26 1.47
C LEU A 1045 -22.53 -38.72 1.75
#